data_AF-A0A5D2LVB6-F1
#
_entry.id   AF-A0A5D2LVB6-F1
#
_cell.length_a   1.000
_cell.length_b   1.000
_cell.length_c   1.000
_cell.angle_alpha   90.00
_cell.angle_beta   90.00
_cell.angle_gamma   90.00
#
_symmetry.space_group_name_H-M   'P 1'
#
loop_
_entity.id
_entity.type
_entity.pdbx_description
1 polymer ?
#
loop_
_entity_poly.entity_id
_entity_poly.type
_entity_poly.pdbx_seq_one_letter_code
_entity_poly.pdbx_strand_id
1 'polypeptide(L)'
;MSPISLSSLALGPTSFIPTGKATFSVDDTVERDQVSLLPVGSFSSGGEDGSLFKAGYLVRVMDCLREMKEEERGELGLVLRAFTKQNCRICRVLGLWGDLGDGVLYLASEKQKRGNFLDKNLGCFEKEGVFNFALMGMEMCEAVISLHKEGLIAGCLSFSCFQLDDFGHIYLDLIEVLLTGRGIQDVVANVGFSGKKIGDGEIRMLFKDLLKRDVFVCPEVLLKLLEKEGTGVECCSLKYPIRYSSDAWLLSCILLRIVNGDVFSDEWVEYMCHIIVKGSENSEIDCSSVYTSSMEKVSSLLGTKFGAECVSLQQILCKCLDLDPESRSLVVDVWKCIRELVIRPQFDKMVKLYGASYDENVGRCMVVGKLCLLSRERTETQEKDELQGKEANGATDMVNGLTEGRIKWKDLQGHLDCVTGLAVGGGYLFSSSFDKSVKVWSLQDYSHVHTFRGHEHKVMAVVCVDEEQPLCISGDSGGGIFLWSINIPFGQEPLKKWYEEKDWRYSGIHALAVSENGYLYTGSGDKLIKEWSLRDGTLSGTMTGHKSVVSAIAVNNGVLYSGSWDGTVRLWSLSDHSLLTVLGEDMPRAVSTVLSLAADQHTLIATYENGSVKIWRHDVLRKSMQIHNGAIFTVSLDGKWLFTGSWDRTIKAQ
;
A
#
# COMPACT_ATOMS: atom_id res chain seq x y z
N MET A 1 -16.18 43.05 -55.33
CA MET A 1 -15.00 43.24 -54.46
C MET A 1 -14.19 41.94 -54.49
N SER A 2 -12.89 42.03 -54.75
CA SER A 2 -11.89 40.93 -54.73
C SER A 2 -11.45 40.61 -53.28
N PRO A 3 -10.81 39.45 -52.98
CA PRO A 3 -9.43 39.06 -53.36
C PRO A 3 -9.34 37.75 -54.21
N ILE A 4 -8.38 37.49 -55.13
CA ILE A 4 -6.90 37.24 -55.01
C ILE A 4 -6.62 35.87 -54.31
N SER A 5 -5.96 34.81 -54.82
CA SER A 5 -4.88 34.52 -55.81
C SER A 5 -3.44 34.56 -55.23
N LEU A 6 -2.44 33.70 -55.56
CA LEU A 6 -2.26 32.66 -56.59
C LEU A 6 -1.39 31.44 -56.10
N SER A 7 -1.66 30.27 -56.70
CA SER A 7 -0.86 29.03 -56.94
C SER A 7 0.66 28.85 -56.62
N SER A 8 0.98 27.58 -56.28
CA SER A 8 2.09 26.71 -56.77
C SER A 8 3.59 26.98 -56.49
N LEU A 9 4.28 25.95 -55.99
CA LEU A 9 5.56 25.32 -56.45
C LEU A 9 6.17 24.55 -55.24
N ALA A 10 6.09 23.21 -55.16
CA ALA A 10 6.91 22.21 -55.85
C ALA A 10 8.41 22.22 -55.48
N LEU A 11 8.85 21.20 -54.73
CA LEU A 11 10.19 20.62 -54.83
C LEU A 11 10.16 19.16 -54.38
N GLY A 12 10.80 18.29 -55.17
CA GLY A 12 10.84 16.84 -54.97
C GLY A 12 12.03 16.36 -54.11
N PRO A 13 12.27 15.05 -54.05
CA PRO A 13 13.09 14.43 -53.01
C PRO A 13 14.59 14.45 -53.30
N THR A 14 15.40 14.59 -52.25
CA THR A 14 16.78 14.08 -52.21
C THR A 14 17.07 13.43 -50.87
N SER A 15 17.57 12.20 -50.94
CA SER A 15 18.03 11.40 -49.80
C SER A 15 19.42 11.85 -49.33
N PHE A 16 19.61 11.97 -48.02
CA PHE A 16 20.93 11.83 -47.40
C PHE A 16 20.81 11.06 -46.09
N ILE A 17 21.31 9.83 -46.09
CA ILE A 17 21.72 9.09 -44.90
C ILE A 17 23.19 9.47 -44.67
N PRO A 18 23.55 9.94 -43.46
CA PRO A 18 24.59 9.22 -42.72
C PRO A 18 24.32 9.13 -41.21
N THR A 19 24.21 7.89 -40.73
CA THR A 19 24.75 7.40 -39.45
C THR A 19 25.00 8.41 -38.31
N GLY A 20 24.07 8.47 -37.36
CA GLY A 20 24.31 8.98 -36.01
C GLY A 20 23.50 8.16 -35.01
N LYS A 21 24.15 7.55 -34.01
CA LYS A 21 23.46 6.77 -32.97
C LYS A 21 22.61 7.71 -32.10
N ALA A 22 21.29 7.60 -32.17
CA ALA A 22 20.39 8.16 -31.17
C ALA A 22 19.95 7.04 -30.23
N THR A 23 20.71 6.82 -29.16
CA THR A 23 20.28 5.98 -28.03
C THR A 23 19.26 6.75 -27.20
N PHE A 24 17.98 6.55 -27.48
CA PHE A 24 16.90 6.91 -26.57
C PHE A 24 16.58 5.70 -25.68
N SER A 25 16.97 5.81 -24.41
CA SER A 25 16.50 4.97 -23.30
C SER A 25 15.52 5.79 -22.44
N VAL A 26 14.92 5.14 -21.42
CA VAL A 26 13.79 5.58 -20.56
C VAL A 26 12.47 5.05 -21.13
N ASP A 27 11.98 3.87 -20.74
CA ASP A 27 11.60 3.35 -19.40
C ASP A 27 10.45 4.11 -18.74
N ASP A 28 9.26 3.51 -18.73
CA ASP A 28 8.14 3.87 -17.86
C ASP A 28 7.65 2.61 -17.14
N THR A 29 8.16 2.40 -15.92
CA THR A 29 7.83 1.26 -15.06
C THR A 29 6.70 1.61 -14.09
N VAL A 30 5.54 0.98 -14.19
CA VAL A 30 4.42 1.30 -13.29
C VAL A 30 4.57 0.68 -11.90
N GLU A 31 4.13 1.43 -10.91
CA GLU A 31 4.42 1.26 -9.50
C GLU A 31 3.51 0.24 -8.81
N ARG A 32 3.84 -1.07 -8.89
CA ARG A 32 3.32 -2.08 -7.94
C ARG A 32 3.59 -1.66 -6.48
N ASP A 33 2.58 -1.72 -5.60
CA ASP A 33 2.78 -1.70 -4.14
C ASP A 33 3.81 -2.77 -3.76
N GLN A 34 4.81 -2.39 -2.95
CA GLN A 34 5.76 -3.35 -2.39
C GLN A 34 5.32 -3.74 -0.98
N VAL A 35 5.78 -4.90 -0.53
CA VAL A 35 5.61 -5.33 0.87
C VAL A 35 7.01 -5.40 1.48
N SER A 36 7.21 -4.71 2.59
CA SER A 36 8.40 -4.87 3.43
C SER A 36 8.21 -6.14 4.25
N LEU A 37 9.17 -7.06 4.16
CA LEU A 37 9.16 -8.34 4.88
C LEU A 37 10.32 -8.38 5.87
N LEU A 38 10.02 -8.62 7.15
CA LEU A 38 11.02 -8.82 8.20
C LEU A 38 10.90 -10.24 8.75
N PRO A 39 11.93 -11.10 8.66
CA PRO A 39 11.86 -12.42 9.27
C PRO A 39 11.82 -12.29 10.81
N VAL A 40 10.83 -12.91 11.43
CA VAL A 40 10.55 -12.89 12.88
C VAL A 40 10.50 -14.28 13.52
N GLY A 41 10.55 -15.35 12.74
CA GLY A 41 10.66 -16.73 13.22
C GLY A 41 10.88 -17.70 12.07
N SER A 42 10.99 -18.99 12.36
CA SER A 42 10.88 -20.04 11.34
C SER A 42 10.03 -21.19 11.88
N PHE A 43 9.33 -21.87 10.98
CA PHE A 43 8.64 -23.10 11.28
C PHE A 43 9.66 -24.16 11.70
N SER A 44 9.35 -24.92 12.74
CA SER A 44 10.10 -26.12 13.08
C SER A 44 10.06 -27.09 11.89
N SER A 45 11.24 -27.52 11.43
CA SER A 45 11.34 -28.58 10.43
C SER A 45 10.79 -29.86 11.07
N GLY A 46 9.59 -30.26 10.64
CA GLY A 46 8.96 -31.51 11.03
C GLY A 46 9.71 -32.71 10.44
N GLY A 47 10.90 -32.96 10.97
CA GLY A 47 11.72 -34.12 10.68
C GLY A 47 11.33 -35.31 11.56
N GLU A 48 11.33 -36.48 10.94
CA GLU A 48 11.49 -37.81 11.56
C GLU A 48 10.36 -38.42 12.41
N ASP A 49 9.31 -37.69 12.80
CA ASP A 49 8.08 -38.35 13.29
C ASP A 49 7.17 -38.75 12.11
N GLY A 50 7.05 -40.06 11.89
CA GLY A 50 6.36 -40.71 10.76
C GLY A 50 4.82 -40.58 10.73
N SER A 51 4.30 -39.42 11.12
CA SER A 51 2.88 -39.08 11.01
C SER A 51 2.50 -38.74 9.57
N LEU A 52 1.42 -39.35 9.07
CA LEU A 52 0.88 -39.11 7.73
C LEU A 52 0.20 -37.72 7.56
N PHE A 53 0.23 -36.87 8.59
CA PHE A 53 -0.56 -35.64 8.67
C PHE A 53 0.36 -34.42 8.82
N LYS A 54 0.45 -33.61 7.77
CA LYS A 54 1.13 -32.32 7.82
C LYS A 54 0.25 -31.29 8.56
N ALA A 55 0.80 -30.59 9.54
CA ALA A 55 0.13 -29.46 10.19
C ALA A 55 -0.25 -28.38 9.16
N GLY A 56 -1.48 -27.87 9.24
CA GLY A 56 -1.98 -26.79 8.39
C GLY A 56 -1.33 -25.45 8.70
N TYR A 57 -1.39 -24.51 7.75
CA TYR A 57 -0.69 -23.21 7.82
C TYR A 57 -0.85 -22.47 9.16
N LEU A 58 -2.09 -22.26 9.62
CA LEU A 58 -2.36 -21.57 10.88
C LEU A 58 -1.78 -22.30 12.10
N VAL A 59 -1.74 -23.65 12.07
CA VAL A 59 -1.14 -24.43 13.16
C VAL A 59 0.37 -24.19 13.21
N ARG A 60 1.06 -24.22 12.06
CA ARG A 60 2.50 -23.91 11.99
C ARG A 60 2.84 -22.50 12.45
N VAL A 61 2.01 -21.51 12.10
CA VAL A 61 2.17 -20.12 12.58
C VAL A 61 1.99 -20.05 14.10
N MET A 62 0.97 -20.73 14.64
CA MET A 62 0.75 -20.80 16.09
C MET A 62 1.85 -21.56 16.83
N ASP A 63 2.41 -22.63 16.26
CA ASP A 63 3.52 -23.38 16.82
C ASP A 63 4.82 -22.55 16.79
N CYS A 64 5.12 -21.87 15.68
CA CYS A 64 6.24 -20.93 15.59
C CYS A 64 6.13 -19.81 16.65
N LEU A 65 4.94 -19.20 16.80
CA LEU A 65 4.68 -18.20 17.84
C LEU A 65 4.79 -18.79 19.25
N ARG A 66 4.42 -20.07 19.45
CA ARG A 66 4.52 -20.79 20.73
C ARG A 66 5.97 -21.12 21.10
N GLU A 67 6.82 -21.40 20.12
CA GLU A 67 8.26 -21.64 20.29
C GLU A 67 9.04 -20.35 20.64
N MET A 68 8.56 -19.16 20.25
CA MET A 68 9.16 -17.89 20.66
C MET A 68 9.13 -17.69 22.18
N LYS A 69 10.18 -17.09 22.73
CA LYS A 69 10.25 -16.72 24.16
C LYS A 69 9.18 -15.66 24.46
N GLU A 70 8.63 -15.65 25.68
CA GLU A 70 7.56 -14.70 26.07
C GLU A 70 7.95 -13.22 25.88
N GLU A 71 9.24 -12.88 26.02
CA GLU A 71 9.74 -11.53 25.74
C GLU A 71 9.70 -11.18 24.25
N GLU A 72 10.10 -12.11 23.37
CA GLU A 72 10.07 -11.96 21.90
C GLU A 72 8.62 -11.82 21.41
N ARG A 73 7.73 -12.69 21.89
CA ARG A 73 6.30 -12.65 21.58
C ARG A 73 5.64 -11.38 22.13
N GLY A 74 6.08 -10.90 23.30
CA GLY A 74 5.62 -9.66 23.91
C GLY A 74 6.04 -8.41 23.14
N GLU A 75 7.28 -8.37 22.64
CA GLU A 75 7.75 -7.32 21.72
C GLU A 75 6.98 -7.34 20.39
N LEU A 76 6.85 -8.52 19.76
CA LEU A 76 6.08 -8.69 18.53
C LEU A 76 4.61 -8.26 18.72
N GLY A 77 4.01 -8.55 19.87
CA GLY A 77 2.65 -8.12 20.21
C GLY A 77 2.49 -6.60 20.40
N LEU A 78 3.52 -5.91 20.92
CA LEU A 78 3.53 -4.44 21.02
C LEU A 78 3.71 -3.78 19.65
N VAL A 79 4.64 -4.31 18.85
CA VAL A 79 4.88 -3.91 17.46
C VAL A 79 3.59 -4.07 16.63
N LEU A 80 2.97 -5.26 16.64
CA LEU A 80 1.67 -5.50 15.99
C LEU A 80 0.57 -4.56 16.49
N ARG A 81 0.49 -4.27 17.80
CA ARG A 81 -0.50 -3.34 18.36
C ARG A 81 -0.32 -1.93 17.81
N ALA A 82 0.91 -1.42 17.77
CA ALA A 82 1.20 -0.06 17.31
C ALA A 82 0.66 0.20 15.89
N PHE A 83 0.75 -0.81 15.03
CA PHE A 83 0.30 -0.75 13.64
C PHE A 83 -1.22 -0.86 13.42
N THR A 84 -2.00 -1.35 14.39
CA THR A 84 -3.45 -1.56 14.21
C THR A 84 -4.30 -0.29 14.34
N LYS A 85 -3.71 0.83 14.75
CA LYS A 85 -4.42 2.09 14.99
C LYS A 85 -4.44 2.96 13.74
N GLN A 86 -5.64 3.14 13.19
CA GLN A 86 -5.91 3.80 11.90
C GLN A 86 -5.53 5.30 11.79
N ASN A 87 -4.97 5.91 12.84
CA ASN A 87 -4.63 7.34 12.95
C ASN A 87 -3.19 7.58 13.49
N CYS A 88 -2.25 6.63 13.32
CA CYS A 88 -0.85 6.84 13.69
C CYS A 88 0.01 7.11 12.45
N ARG A 89 1.03 7.98 12.55
CA ARG A 89 2.03 8.21 11.48
C ARG A 89 3.10 7.11 11.47
N ILE A 90 2.66 5.86 11.55
CA ILE A 90 3.50 4.66 11.58
C ILE A 90 3.06 3.78 10.41
N CYS A 91 4.02 3.16 9.72
CA CYS A 91 3.77 2.24 8.61
C CYS A 91 2.70 1.20 8.96
N ARG A 92 1.81 0.88 8.02
CA ARG A 92 0.77 -0.12 8.24
C ARG A 92 1.31 -1.54 8.09
N VAL A 93 1.24 -2.34 9.16
CA VAL A 93 1.42 -3.80 9.05
C VAL A 93 0.16 -4.48 8.56
N LEU A 94 0.37 -5.40 7.61
CA LEU A 94 -0.63 -6.26 7.00
C LEU A 94 -0.87 -7.52 7.84
N GLY A 95 0.17 -8.01 8.51
CA GLY A 95 0.10 -9.09 9.50
C GLY A 95 1.37 -9.92 9.57
N LEU A 96 1.21 -11.19 9.98
CA LEU A 96 2.24 -12.21 9.87
C LEU A 96 1.98 -13.06 8.62
N TRP A 97 3.02 -13.28 7.83
CA TRP A 97 3.01 -14.12 6.63
C TRP A 97 4.15 -15.12 6.73
N GLY A 98 3.85 -16.41 6.65
CA GLY A 98 4.88 -17.45 6.63
C GLY A 98 5.04 -18.01 5.23
N ASP A 99 6.27 -18.07 4.74
CA ASP A 99 6.57 -18.83 3.54
C ASP A 99 6.83 -20.29 3.91
N LEU A 100 6.20 -21.19 3.17
CA LEU A 100 6.34 -22.64 3.33
C LEU A 100 7.49 -23.21 2.49
N GLY A 101 8.05 -22.41 1.57
CA GLY A 101 9.22 -22.74 0.76
C GLY A 101 10.52 -22.65 1.54
N ASP A 102 10.81 -21.47 2.11
CA ASP A 102 11.99 -21.25 2.97
C ASP A 102 11.76 -21.66 4.44
N GLY A 103 10.50 -21.85 4.85
CA GLY A 103 10.11 -22.20 6.20
C GLY A 103 10.11 -21.03 7.20
N VAL A 104 10.12 -19.77 6.74
CA VAL A 104 10.31 -18.57 7.56
C VAL A 104 8.98 -17.86 7.83
N LEU A 105 8.80 -17.38 9.06
CA LEU A 105 7.69 -16.52 9.45
C LEU A 105 8.13 -15.05 9.39
N TYR A 106 7.47 -14.27 8.53
CA TYR A 106 7.70 -12.85 8.33
C TYR A 106 6.62 -11.98 8.98
N LEU A 107 7.05 -10.81 9.44
CA LEU A 107 6.20 -9.65 9.65
C LEU A 107 6.12 -8.86 8.33
N ALA A 108 4.91 -8.60 7.84
CA ALA A 108 4.66 -7.97 6.56
C ALA A 108 4.05 -6.57 6.73
N SER A 109 4.68 -5.54 6.18
CA SER A 109 4.15 -4.17 6.14
C SER A 109 4.03 -3.61 4.73
N GLU A 110 3.19 -2.60 4.58
CA GLU A 110 3.09 -1.78 3.37
C GLU A 110 4.45 -1.10 3.11
N LYS A 111 4.99 -1.19 1.88
CA LYS A 111 6.21 -0.49 1.46
C LYS A 111 5.89 0.43 0.30
N GLN A 112 6.04 1.73 0.53
CA GLN A 112 5.67 2.75 -0.44
C GLN A 112 6.79 3.00 -1.46
N LYS A 113 6.42 3.25 -2.71
CA LYS A 113 7.37 3.30 -3.83
C LYS A 113 8.07 4.63 -4.05
N ARG A 114 7.56 5.70 -3.43
CA ARG A 114 8.24 7.01 -3.35
C ARG A 114 9.50 6.88 -2.50
N GLY A 115 10.59 6.44 -3.14
CA GLY A 115 11.88 6.23 -2.49
C GLY A 115 12.40 7.48 -1.80
N ASN A 116 13.17 7.27 -0.72
CA ASN A 116 13.74 8.25 0.22
C ASN A 116 13.72 9.70 -0.29
N PHE A 117 12.69 10.46 0.10
CA PHE A 117 12.55 11.88 -0.28
C PHE A 117 13.76 12.72 0.15
N LEU A 118 14.38 12.33 1.27
CA LEU A 118 15.48 13.03 1.92
C LEU A 118 16.78 12.94 1.10
N ASP A 119 17.02 11.80 0.41
CA ASP A 119 18.19 11.55 -0.45
C ASP A 119 18.29 12.55 -1.62
N LYS A 120 17.14 13.03 -2.11
CA LYS A 120 17.08 13.87 -3.32
C LYS A 120 17.10 15.37 -3.05
N ASN A 121 16.90 15.82 -1.80
CA ASN A 121 16.63 17.22 -1.47
C ASN A 121 17.56 17.85 -0.43
N LEU A 122 18.60 17.14 0.04
CA LEU A 122 19.60 17.58 1.04
C LEU A 122 20.46 18.82 0.66
N GLY A 123 20.17 19.51 -0.46
CA GLY A 123 21.05 20.53 -1.06
C GLY A 123 20.50 21.95 -1.28
N CYS A 124 19.18 22.18 -1.33
CA CYS A 124 18.61 23.47 -1.78
C CYS A 124 17.70 24.15 -0.75
N PHE A 125 18.31 24.88 0.18
CA PHE A 125 17.62 25.82 1.07
C PHE A 125 17.66 27.26 0.52
N GLU A 126 16.83 27.53 -0.50
CA GLU A 126 16.41 28.92 -0.78
C GLU A 126 15.29 29.34 0.20
N LYS A 127 14.69 30.53 0.02
CA LYS A 127 13.72 31.11 0.99
C LYS A 127 12.50 30.23 1.31
N GLU A 128 12.10 29.33 0.41
CA GLU A 128 11.01 28.37 0.67
C GLU A 128 11.46 27.15 1.48
N GLY A 129 12.77 26.91 1.60
CA GLY A 129 13.34 25.75 2.27
C GLY A 129 13.10 25.72 3.78
N VAL A 130 12.98 26.87 4.46
CA VAL A 130 12.65 26.91 5.91
C VAL A 130 11.24 26.37 6.17
N PHE A 131 10.29 26.69 5.30
CA PHE A 131 8.92 26.19 5.39
C PHE A 131 8.87 24.67 5.15
N ASN A 132 9.59 24.20 4.12
CA ASN A 132 9.67 22.76 3.81
C ASN A 132 10.37 21.97 4.92
N PHE A 133 11.47 22.48 5.49
CA PHE A 133 12.11 21.92 6.68
C PHE A 133 11.13 21.83 7.84
N ALA A 134 10.38 22.91 8.11
CA ALA A 134 9.48 22.95 9.25
C ALA A 134 8.29 21.99 9.07
N LEU A 135 7.75 21.85 7.86
CA LEU A 135 6.73 20.86 7.56
C LEU A 135 7.27 19.44 7.79
N MET A 136 8.37 19.05 7.13
CA MET A 136 8.98 17.73 7.30
C MET A 136 9.30 17.42 8.77
N GLY A 137 9.89 18.38 9.48
CA GLY A 137 10.28 18.21 10.88
C GLY A 137 9.10 18.03 11.83
N MET A 138 7.97 18.73 11.59
CA MET A 138 6.74 18.45 12.33
C MET A 138 6.22 17.03 12.07
N GLU A 139 6.21 16.58 10.82
CA GLU A 139 5.70 15.26 10.47
C GLU A 139 6.57 14.11 11.04
N MET A 140 7.89 14.24 10.97
CA MET A 140 8.83 13.32 11.62
C MET A 140 8.63 13.30 13.15
N CYS A 141 8.47 14.46 13.79
CA CYS A 141 8.16 14.53 15.21
C CYS A 141 6.83 13.82 15.54
N GLU A 142 5.78 14.03 14.74
CA GLU A 142 4.48 13.37 14.94
C GLU A 142 4.54 11.85 14.77
N ALA A 143 5.39 11.35 13.87
CA ALA A 143 5.66 9.93 13.69
C ALA A 143 6.34 9.31 14.93
N VAL A 144 7.39 9.95 15.44
CA VAL A 144 8.10 9.50 16.66
C VAL A 144 7.21 9.63 17.91
N ILE A 145 6.43 10.73 18.04
CA ILE A 145 5.43 10.88 19.12
C ILE A 145 4.35 9.79 19.03
N SER A 146 3.97 9.36 17.83
CA SER A 146 3.05 8.23 17.64
C SER A 146 3.65 6.93 18.14
N LEU A 147 4.94 6.68 17.91
CA LEU A 147 5.66 5.52 18.44
C LEU A 147 5.69 5.52 19.98
N HIS A 148 6.01 6.67 20.58
CA HIS A 148 6.08 6.84 22.04
C HIS A 148 4.74 6.58 22.74
N LYS A 149 3.61 6.96 22.11
CA LYS A 149 2.25 6.66 22.61
C LYS A 149 1.92 5.17 22.67
N GLU A 150 2.64 4.33 21.92
CA GLU A 150 2.48 2.87 21.94
C GLU A 150 3.47 2.18 22.89
N GLY A 151 4.25 2.95 23.65
CA GLY A 151 5.22 2.43 24.63
C GLY A 151 6.54 1.95 24.01
N LEU A 152 6.84 2.36 22.77
CA LEU A 152 8.03 1.96 22.02
C LEU A 152 9.03 3.12 21.91
N ILE A 153 10.31 2.78 21.88
CA ILE A 153 11.44 3.68 21.59
C ILE A 153 12.16 3.11 20.37
N ALA A 154 12.46 3.93 19.37
CA ALA A 154 13.15 3.47 18.16
C ALA A 154 14.58 3.02 18.48
N GLY A 155 15.36 3.87 19.16
CA GLY A 155 16.73 3.57 19.60
C GLY A 155 17.80 3.71 18.50
N CYS A 156 17.43 3.57 17.24
CA CYS A 156 18.15 4.09 16.09
C CYS A 156 17.18 4.67 15.07
N LEU A 157 17.64 5.64 14.28
CA LEU A 157 16.90 6.16 13.13
C LEU A 157 17.88 6.41 11.98
N SER A 158 17.41 6.16 10.77
CA SER A 158 18.07 6.58 9.53
C SER A 158 17.12 7.44 8.70
N PHE A 159 17.59 7.97 7.57
CA PHE A 159 16.68 8.57 6.59
C PHE A 159 15.75 7.55 5.91
N SER A 160 16.12 6.26 5.80
CA SER A 160 15.23 5.22 5.23
C SER A 160 14.07 4.83 6.15
N CYS A 161 14.19 5.10 7.46
CA CYS A 161 13.09 4.92 8.41
C CYS A 161 11.90 5.88 8.13
N PHE A 162 12.11 6.99 7.40
CA PHE A 162 11.06 7.98 7.12
C PHE A 162 10.63 7.93 5.65
N GLN A 163 9.43 7.40 5.41
CA GLN A 163 8.86 7.23 4.07
C GLN A 163 7.66 8.18 3.86
N LEU A 164 7.29 8.41 2.61
CA LEU A 164 6.11 9.19 2.23
C LEU A 164 4.94 8.28 1.88
N ASP A 165 3.74 8.64 2.31
CA ASP A 165 2.50 8.02 1.84
C ASP A 165 2.04 8.57 0.47
N ASP A 166 0.92 8.04 -0.03
CA ASP A 166 0.27 8.47 -1.29
C ASP A 166 -0.04 9.98 -1.31
N PHE A 167 -0.38 10.54 -0.15
CA PHE A 167 -0.74 11.94 0.04
C PHE A 167 0.49 12.86 0.21
N GLY A 168 1.68 12.29 0.40
CA GLY A 168 2.93 13.03 0.59
C GLY A 168 3.25 13.36 2.05
N HIS A 169 2.60 12.68 3.01
CA HIS A 169 2.90 12.80 4.43
C HIS A 169 4.02 11.85 4.87
N ILE A 170 4.91 12.32 5.73
CA ILE A 170 5.94 11.47 6.34
C ILE A 170 5.32 10.54 7.40
N TYR A 171 5.67 9.26 7.32
CA TYR A 171 5.44 8.25 8.34
C TYR A 171 6.74 7.48 8.68
N LEU A 172 6.75 6.80 9.83
CA LEU A 172 7.88 5.98 10.29
C LEU A 172 7.68 4.51 9.89
N ASP A 173 8.57 3.97 9.05
CA ASP A 173 8.65 2.54 8.72
C ASP A 173 9.44 1.79 9.81
N LEU A 174 8.71 1.05 10.64
CA LEU A 174 9.28 0.26 11.72
C LEU A 174 9.97 -1.03 11.25
N ILE A 175 9.70 -1.54 10.03
CA ILE A 175 10.52 -2.61 9.46
C ILE A 175 11.89 -2.04 9.08
N GLU A 176 11.96 -0.86 8.47
CA GLU A 176 13.24 -0.18 8.21
C GLU A 176 13.98 0.19 9.51
N VAL A 177 13.29 0.57 10.60
CA VAL A 177 13.91 0.73 11.94
C VAL A 177 14.51 -0.58 12.45
N LEU A 178 13.80 -1.71 12.33
CA LEU A 178 14.27 -3.03 12.79
C LEU A 178 15.43 -3.56 11.92
N LEU A 179 15.38 -3.34 10.59
CA LEU A 179 16.46 -3.67 9.66
C LEU A 179 17.70 -2.81 9.91
N THR A 180 17.53 -1.50 10.14
CA THR A 180 18.62 -0.60 10.55
C THR A 180 19.22 -1.06 11.88
N GLY A 181 18.39 -1.45 12.85
CA GLY A 181 18.80 -2.05 14.12
C GLY A 181 19.67 -3.29 13.96
N ARG A 182 19.26 -4.23 13.08
CA ARG A 182 20.06 -5.42 12.72
C ARG A 182 21.39 -5.03 12.07
N GLY A 183 21.37 -4.11 11.11
CA GLY A 183 22.58 -3.62 10.46
C GLY A 183 23.58 -2.94 11.41
N ILE A 184 23.10 -2.25 12.46
CA ILE A 184 23.96 -1.72 13.54
C ILE A 184 24.56 -2.87 14.36
N GLN A 185 23.76 -3.87 14.74
CA GLN A 185 24.25 -5.04 15.46
C GLN A 185 25.32 -5.79 14.66
N ASP A 186 25.11 -5.97 13.36
CA ASP A 186 26.11 -6.57 12.46
C ASP A 186 27.38 -5.73 12.38
N VAL A 187 27.29 -4.39 12.30
CA VAL A 187 28.48 -3.52 12.33
C VAL A 187 29.21 -3.64 13.68
N VAL A 188 28.50 -3.57 14.80
CA VAL A 188 29.09 -3.72 16.15
C VAL A 188 29.75 -5.10 16.32
N ALA A 189 29.11 -6.17 15.85
CA ALA A 189 29.64 -7.54 15.89
C ALA A 189 30.83 -7.75 14.95
N ASN A 190 30.87 -7.09 13.78
CA ASN A 190 32.00 -7.14 12.85
C ASN A 190 33.24 -6.38 13.35
N VAL A 191 33.08 -5.35 14.19
CA VAL A 191 34.23 -4.75 14.91
C VAL A 191 34.80 -5.71 15.98
N GLY A 192 34.02 -6.73 16.38
CA GLY A 192 34.53 -8.11 16.51
C GLY A 192 35.77 -8.30 17.39
N PHE A 193 35.78 -7.63 18.54
CA PHE A 193 36.99 -7.42 19.34
C PHE A 193 37.60 -8.71 19.88
N SER A 194 38.89 -8.93 19.61
CA SER A 194 39.70 -10.03 20.16
C SER A 194 40.11 -9.84 21.64
N GLY A 195 39.18 -9.36 22.48
CA GLY A 195 39.40 -9.17 23.92
C GLY A 195 40.35 -8.02 24.30
N LYS A 196 40.56 -7.04 23.41
CA LYS A 196 41.36 -5.83 23.69
C LYS A 196 40.47 -4.63 24.04
N LYS A 197 41.01 -3.66 24.78
CA LYS A 197 40.39 -2.35 24.98
C LYS A 197 40.20 -1.65 23.63
N ILE A 198 39.02 -1.07 23.42
CA ILE A 198 38.65 -0.36 22.20
C ILE A 198 39.50 0.91 22.05
N GLY A 199 40.11 1.12 20.88
CA GLY A 199 40.88 2.32 20.56
C GLY A 199 40.06 3.40 19.83
N ASP A 200 40.54 4.65 19.86
CA ASP A 200 39.92 5.80 19.15
C ASP A 200 39.60 5.48 17.68
N GLY A 201 40.55 4.83 16.99
CA GLY A 201 40.40 4.46 15.59
C GLY A 201 39.24 3.49 15.30
N GLU A 202 38.92 2.58 16.21
CA GLU A 202 37.88 1.56 16.01
C GLU A 202 36.49 2.18 16.18
N ILE A 203 36.30 3.01 17.22
CA ILE A 203 35.06 3.80 17.42
C ILE A 203 34.87 4.80 16.27
N ARG A 204 35.95 5.47 15.85
CA ARG A 204 35.93 6.41 14.73
C ARG A 204 35.55 5.73 13.41
N MET A 205 36.01 4.51 13.16
CA MET A 205 35.59 3.72 12.00
C MET A 205 34.11 3.32 12.09
N LEU A 206 33.65 2.84 13.25
CA LEU A 206 32.25 2.49 13.47
C LEU A 206 31.32 3.68 13.20
N PHE A 207 31.60 4.86 13.76
CA PHE A 207 30.76 6.05 13.50
C PHE A 207 30.83 6.52 12.05
N LYS A 208 32.01 6.44 11.40
CA LYS A 208 32.12 6.75 9.96
C LYS A 208 31.29 5.80 9.11
N ASP A 209 31.28 4.50 9.42
CA ASP A 209 30.54 3.51 8.63
C ASP A 209 29.02 3.54 8.90
N LEU A 210 28.59 3.95 10.09
CA LEU A 210 27.18 4.28 10.39
C LEU A 210 26.72 5.55 9.67
N LEU A 211 27.49 6.64 9.76
CA LEU A 211 27.13 7.93 9.13
C LEU A 211 27.22 7.91 7.60
N LYS A 212 28.09 7.09 7.00
CA LYS A 212 28.07 6.79 5.55
C LYS A 212 26.76 6.14 5.07
N ARG A 213 25.99 5.54 5.99
CA ARG A 213 24.68 4.93 5.74
C ARG A 213 23.54 5.83 6.26
N ASP A 214 23.86 7.05 6.69
CA ASP A 214 22.97 7.98 7.39
C ASP A 214 22.22 7.34 8.57
N VAL A 215 22.89 6.43 9.30
CA VAL A 215 22.36 5.75 10.49
C VAL A 215 22.81 6.47 11.74
N PHE A 216 21.84 6.92 12.53
CA PHE A 216 22.06 7.56 13.83
C PHE A 216 21.71 6.60 14.98
N VAL A 217 22.60 6.52 15.97
CA VAL A 217 22.44 5.72 17.18
C VAL A 217 22.76 6.60 18.39
N CYS A 218 21.91 6.55 19.40
CA CYS A 218 22.08 7.36 20.61
C CYS A 218 23.19 6.77 21.51
N PRO A 219 24.00 7.58 22.23
CA PRO A 219 25.15 7.08 22.99
C PRO A 219 24.79 5.93 23.94
N GLU A 220 23.73 6.07 24.73
CA GLU A 220 23.27 5.06 25.69
C GLU A 220 22.78 3.76 25.02
N VAL A 221 22.22 3.84 23.81
CA VAL A 221 21.81 2.66 23.03
C VAL A 221 23.03 1.91 22.51
N LEU A 222 24.01 2.63 21.95
CA LEU A 222 25.24 2.04 21.42
C LEU A 222 26.06 1.38 22.54
N LEU A 223 26.21 2.03 23.69
CA LEU A 223 26.86 1.44 24.86
C LEU A 223 26.14 0.16 25.31
N LYS A 224 24.80 0.14 25.30
CA LYS A 224 24.02 -1.06 25.66
C LYS A 224 24.17 -2.21 24.67
N LEU A 225 24.40 -1.92 23.38
CA LEU A 225 24.72 -2.93 22.37
C LEU A 225 26.15 -3.48 22.57
N LEU A 226 27.12 -2.60 22.81
CA LEU A 226 28.52 -2.98 23.08
C LEU A 226 28.66 -3.87 24.34
N GLU A 227 27.95 -3.53 25.43
CA GLU A 227 27.87 -4.36 26.64
C GLU A 227 27.33 -5.77 26.34
N LYS A 228 26.32 -5.89 25.47
CA LYS A 228 25.70 -7.18 25.11
C LYS A 228 26.62 -8.10 24.32
N GLU A 229 27.50 -7.57 23.48
CA GLU A 229 28.51 -8.34 22.73
C GLU A 229 29.70 -8.80 23.60
N GLY A 230 29.63 -8.62 24.93
CA GLY A 230 30.69 -9.05 25.84
C GLY A 230 31.97 -8.21 25.76
N THR A 231 31.89 -7.02 25.16
CA THR A 231 33.04 -6.11 25.10
C THR A 231 33.37 -5.61 26.51
N GLY A 232 34.65 -5.68 26.89
CA GLY A 232 35.17 -5.23 28.19
C GLY A 232 35.24 -3.70 28.32
N VAL A 233 34.18 -3.00 27.90
CA VAL A 233 34.07 -1.56 28.03
C VAL A 233 33.62 -1.23 29.45
N GLU A 234 34.58 -1.16 30.37
CA GLU A 234 34.41 -0.44 31.64
C GLU A 234 34.28 1.07 31.35
N CYS A 235 33.17 1.49 30.73
CA CYS A 235 32.82 2.90 30.58
C CYS A 235 32.34 3.42 31.94
N CYS A 236 33.29 3.80 32.78
CA CYS A 236 33.05 4.31 34.12
C CYS A 236 32.42 5.72 34.12
N SER A 237 31.17 5.86 33.68
CA SER A 237 30.30 7.01 34.02
C SER A 237 28.85 6.89 33.51
N LEU A 238 28.62 6.48 32.27
CA LEU A 238 27.35 6.69 31.56
C LEU A 238 26.29 5.59 31.80
N LYS A 239 25.85 5.39 33.05
CA LYS A 239 24.73 4.48 33.40
C LYS A 239 23.34 5.08 33.15
N TYR A 240 23.16 5.79 32.03
CA TYR A 240 21.88 6.41 31.71
C TYR A 240 20.90 5.40 31.09
N PRO A 241 19.64 5.32 31.57
CA PRO A 241 18.64 4.45 30.99
C PRO A 241 18.11 5.03 29.67
N ILE A 242 17.76 4.15 28.73
CA ILE A 242 17.14 4.51 27.45
C ILE A 242 15.71 5.03 27.72
N ARG A 243 15.36 6.18 27.15
CA ARG A 243 14.09 6.90 27.41
C ARG A 243 13.52 7.48 26.11
N TYR A 244 12.31 8.06 26.15
CA TYR A 244 11.75 8.78 25.00
C TYR A 244 12.61 9.97 24.53
N SER A 245 13.42 10.54 25.43
CA SER A 245 14.45 11.54 25.11
C SER A 245 15.66 10.99 24.34
N SER A 246 15.86 9.67 24.30
CA SER A 246 16.86 9.02 23.42
C SER A 246 16.46 9.15 21.95
N ASP A 247 15.17 9.07 21.62
CA ASP A 247 14.69 9.34 20.25
C ASP A 247 14.66 10.84 19.93
N ALA A 248 14.52 11.72 20.93
CA ALA A 248 14.65 13.17 20.73
C ALA A 248 16.08 13.57 20.31
N TRP A 249 17.09 12.90 20.85
CA TRP A 249 18.48 13.01 20.37
C TRP A 249 18.60 12.59 18.91
N LEU A 250 18.12 11.38 18.57
CA LEU A 250 18.20 10.84 17.21
C LEU A 250 17.52 11.75 16.17
N LEU A 251 16.32 12.21 16.48
CA LEU A 251 15.57 13.12 15.61
C LEU A 251 16.26 14.48 15.48
N SER A 252 16.91 14.96 16.55
CA SER A 252 17.71 16.18 16.48
C SER A 252 18.92 16.00 15.55
N CYS A 253 19.65 14.88 15.63
CA CYS A 253 20.72 14.59 14.68
C CYS A 253 20.22 14.56 13.23
N ILE A 254 19.07 13.95 12.96
CA ILE A 254 18.44 13.89 11.63
C ILE A 254 18.05 15.28 11.12
N LEU A 255 17.41 16.11 11.95
CA LEU A 255 17.04 17.49 11.58
C LEU A 255 18.28 18.36 11.31
N LEU A 256 19.33 18.21 12.10
CA LEU A 256 20.58 18.96 11.92
C LEU A 256 21.36 18.49 10.68
N ARG A 257 21.33 17.18 10.38
CA ARG A 257 21.87 16.60 9.14
C ARG A 257 21.14 17.13 7.91
N ILE A 258 19.80 17.19 7.94
CA ILE A 258 18.97 17.81 6.88
C ILE A 258 19.40 19.25 6.63
N VAL A 259 19.63 20.02 7.69
CA VAL A 259 19.98 21.44 7.57
C VAL A 259 21.42 21.63 7.10
N ASN A 260 22.38 20.92 7.66
CA ASN A 260 23.80 21.22 7.52
C ASN A 260 24.53 20.39 6.44
N GLY A 261 23.93 19.32 5.93
CA GLY A 261 24.57 18.44 4.94
C GLY A 261 25.75 17.67 5.55
N ASP A 262 26.74 17.31 4.73
CA ASP A 262 27.83 16.39 5.14
C ASP A 262 28.80 17.02 6.15
N VAL A 263 28.86 18.35 6.23
CA VAL A 263 29.67 19.10 7.21
C VAL A 263 29.35 18.69 8.65
N PHE A 264 28.08 18.36 8.91
CA PHE A 264 27.64 17.86 10.20
C PHE A 264 28.31 16.53 10.58
N SER A 265 28.40 15.60 9.63
CA SER A 265 28.85 14.22 9.88
C SER A 265 30.30 14.15 10.37
N ASP A 266 31.21 14.93 9.78
CA ASP A 266 32.62 14.93 10.20
C ASP A 266 32.84 15.52 11.60
N GLU A 267 32.16 16.63 11.93
CA GLU A 267 32.19 17.20 13.29
C GLU A 267 31.56 16.24 14.31
N TRP A 268 30.53 15.49 13.90
CA TRP A 268 29.84 14.52 14.75
C TRP A 268 30.64 13.28 15.08
N VAL A 269 31.41 12.74 14.13
CA VAL A 269 32.37 11.66 14.43
C VAL A 269 33.32 12.12 15.53
N GLU A 270 33.87 13.35 15.44
CA GLU A 270 34.82 13.86 16.43
C GLU A 270 34.20 13.99 17.82
N TYR A 271 33.00 14.57 17.90
CA TYR A 271 32.24 14.70 19.15
C TYR A 271 31.95 13.33 19.80
N MET A 272 31.42 12.37 19.03
CA MET A 272 31.07 11.05 19.53
C MET A 272 32.30 10.22 19.94
N CYS A 273 33.41 10.32 19.20
CA CYS A 273 34.67 9.69 19.60
C CYS A 273 35.18 10.31 20.93
N HIS A 274 35.13 11.63 21.07
CA HIS A 274 35.56 12.30 22.30
C HIS A 274 34.69 11.92 23.51
N ILE A 275 33.41 11.64 23.33
CA ILE A 275 32.55 11.16 24.43
C ILE A 275 32.92 9.72 24.83
N ILE A 276 32.92 8.80 23.87
CA ILE A 276 32.95 7.36 24.16
C ILE A 276 34.38 6.87 24.46
N VAL A 277 35.38 7.37 23.74
CA VAL A 277 36.79 6.95 23.91
C VAL A 277 37.35 7.54 25.19
N LYS A 278 37.27 8.87 25.32
CA LYS A 278 37.88 9.60 26.43
C LYS A 278 37.11 9.42 27.75
N GLY A 279 35.80 9.18 27.72
CA GLY A 279 35.03 8.75 28.90
C GLY A 279 35.45 7.38 29.48
N SER A 280 36.31 6.62 28.78
CA SER A 280 36.91 5.38 29.29
C SER A 280 38.30 5.57 29.93
N GLU A 281 38.89 6.77 29.80
CA GLU A 281 40.14 7.15 30.46
C GLU A 281 39.80 7.93 31.75
N ASN A 282 40.19 7.38 32.91
CA ASN A 282 39.82 7.80 34.28
C ASN A 282 40.21 9.24 34.73
N SER A 283 40.46 10.16 33.81
CA SER A 283 40.45 11.60 34.10
C SER A 283 39.04 12.11 34.36
N GLU A 284 38.89 13.06 35.29
CA GLU A 284 37.76 13.99 35.30
C GLU A 284 37.81 14.87 34.04
N ILE A 285 37.36 14.31 32.92
CA ILE A 285 37.28 15.05 31.67
C ILE A 285 36.09 15.99 31.79
N ASP A 286 36.36 17.27 31.55
CA ASP A 286 35.33 18.31 31.45
C ASP A 286 34.51 18.11 30.17
N CYS A 287 33.62 17.10 30.19
CA CYS A 287 32.67 16.82 29.13
C CYS A 287 31.74 18.02 28.87
N SER A 288 31.56 18.90 29.86
CA SER A 288 30.84 20.16 29.68
C SER A 288 31.59 21.08 28.71
N SER A 289 32.90 21.26 28.84
CA SER A 289 33.70 22.07 27.91
C SER A 289 33.69 21.57 26.46
N VAL A 290 33.62 20.25 26.26
CA VAL A 290 33.59 19.62 24.93
C VAL A 290 32.19 19.74 24.32
N TYR A 291 31.17 19.54 25.14
CA TYR A 291 29.77 19.73 24.78
C TYR A 291 29.50 21.20 24.42
N THR A 292 29.90 22.18 25.24
CA THR A 292 29.72 23.60 24.93
C THR A 292 30.45 24.00 23.66
N SER A 293 31.71 23.60 23.47
CA SER A 293 32.45 23.90 22.23
C SER A 293 31.81 23.27 20.98
N SER A 294 31.25 22.06 21.10
CA SER A 294 30.55 21.40 19.98
C SER A 294 29.17 22.03 19.72
N MET A 295 28.43 22.38 20.76
CA MET A 295 27.12 23.05 20.62
C MET A 295 27.26 24.50 20.14
N GLU A 296 28.34 25.20 20.45
CA GLU A 296 28.67 26.51 19.87
C GLU A 296 28.86 26.39 18.35
N LYS A 297 29.57 25.36 17.87
CA LYS A 297 29.72 25.09 16.43
C LYS A 297 28.38 24.76 15.77
N VAL A 298 27.62 23.80 16.32
CA VAL A 298 26.29 23.42 15.80
C VAL A 298 25.34 24.63 15.77
N SER A 299 25.32 25.43 16.84
CA SER A 299 24.55 26.68 16.91
C SER A 299 25.00 27.69 15.86
N SER A 300 26.31 27.85 15.63
CA SER A 300 26.83 28.74 14.59
C SER A 300 26.43 28.29 13.18
N LEU A 301 26.49 26.99 12.88
CA LEU A 301 26.05 26.41 11.60
C LEU A 301 24.57 26.71 11.34
N LEU A 302 23.71 26.46 12.33
CA LEU A 302 22.28 26.80 12.25
C LEU A 302 22.02 28.31 12.10
N GLY A 303 22.79 29.13 12.80
CA GLY A 303 22.71 30.59 12.74
C GLY A 303 22.95 31.13 11.33
N THR A 304 23.89 30.53 10.58
CA THR A 304 24.15 30.94 9.19
C THR A 304 23.01 30.63 8.22
N LYS A 305 22.23 29.55 8.45
CA LYS A 305 21.18 29.10 7.52
C LYS A 305 19.79 29.66 7.82
N PHE A 306 19.42 29.80 9.09
CA PHE A 306 18.06 30.20 9.48
C PHE A 306 17.92 31.67 9.93
N GLY A 307 19.03 32.38 10.13
CA GLY A 307 19.01 33.76 10.62
C GLY A 307 18.45 33.89 12.06
N ALA A 308 18.05 35.10 12.42
CA ALA A 308 17.65 35.44 13.80
C ALA A 308 16.25 34.91 14.22
N GLU A 309 15.47 34.34 13.30
CA GLU A 309 14.08 33.93 13.56
C GLU A 309 13.97 32.52 14.19
N CYS A 310 15.05 31.72 14.19
CA CYS A 310 15.04 30.32 14.66
C CYS A 310 15.83 30.06 15.96
N VAL A 311 16.03 31.07 16.81
CA VAL A 311 16.81 30.92 18.06
C VAL A 311 16.17 29.91 19.02
N SER A 312 14.84 29.83 19.11
CA SER A 312 14.14 28.83 19.93
C SER A 312 14.41 27.40 19.44
N LEU A 313 14.38 27.18 18.11
CA LEU A 313 14.70 25.90 17.51
C LEU A 313 16.17 25.49 17.74
N GLN A 314 17.11 26.43 17.62
CA GLN A 314 18.53 26.17 17.91
C GLN A 314 18.72 25.71 19.35
N GLN A 315 18.10 26.41 20.32
CA GLN A 315 18.17 26.07 21.74
C GLN A 315 17.55 24.69 22.04
N ILE A 316 16.39 24.36 21.47
CA ILE A 316 15.75 23.06 21.73
C ILE A 316 16.53 21.90 21.10
N LEU A 317 17.07 22.07 19.88
CA LEU A 317 17.88 21.05 19.22
C LEU A 317 19.18 20.80 20.00
N CYS A 318 19.94 21.85 20.36
CA CYS A 318 21.15 21.68 21.18
C CYS A 318 20.83 21.05 22.54
N LYS A 319 19.72 21.41 23.19
CA LYS A 319 19.29 20.78 24.45
C LYS A 319 18.91 19.30 24.28
N CYS A 320 18.38 18.88 23.14
CA CYS A 320 18.15 17.45 22.85
C CYS A 320 19.46 16.69 22.58
N LEU A 321 20.57 17.40 22.36
CA LEU A 321 21.92 16.86 22.22
C LEU A 321 22.75 16.91 23.51
N ASP A 322 22.09 17.08 24.66
CA ASP A 322 22.73 16.98 25.98
C ASP A 322 23.04 15.53 26.35
N LEU A 323 24.21 15.27 26.95
CA LEU A 323 24.66 13.91 27.24
C LEU A 323 23.69 13.15 28.15
N ASP A 324 23.08 13.82 29.13
CA ASP A 324 22.16 13.23 30.10
C ASP A 324 20.73 13.11 29.52
N PRO A 325 20.16 11.89 29.34
CA PRO A 325 18.78 11.74 28.88
C PRO A 325 17.71 12.37 29.79
N GLU A 326 18.01 12.73 31.04
CA GLU A 326 17.09 13.45 31.95
C GLU A 326 17.09 14.97 31.72
N SER A 327 18.18 15.54 31.20
CA SER A 327 18.26 16.98 30.88
C SER A 327 17.64 17.32 29.53
N ARG A 328 17.66 16.36 28.58
CA ARG A 328 17.11 16.47 27.22
C ARG A 328 15.62 16.81 27.21
N SER A 329 15.20 17.61 26.23
CA SER A 329 13.78 17.86 25.96
C SER A 329 13.12 16.71 25.20
N LEU A 330 11.79 16.64 25.25
CA LEU A 330 11.01 15.62 24.54
C LEU A 330 10.72 16.03 23.09
N VAL A 331 10.45 15.06 22.22
CA VAL A 331 10.08 15.29 20.81
C VAL A 331 8.89 16.25 20.65
N VAL A 332 7.95 16.24 21.61
CA VAL A 332 6.80 17.17 21.62
C VAL A 332 7.22 18.64 21.80
N ASP A 333 8.38 18.93 22.40
CA ASP A 333 8.89 20.29 22.53
C ASP A 333 9.61 20.73 21.26
N VAL A 334 10.35 19.83 20.62
CA VAL A 334 10.93 20.05 19.27
C VAL A 334 9.81 20.37 18.27
N TRP A 335 8.72 19.58 18.26
CA TRP A 335 7.55 19.84 17.41
C TRP A 335 6.94 21.25 17.63
N LYS A 336 6.81 21.69 18.89
CA LYS A 336 6.28 23.04 19.20
C LYS A 336 7.17 24.13 18.61
N CYS A 337 8.49 24.05 18.83
CA CYS A 337 9.43 25.04 18.30
C CYS A 337 9.47 25.06 16.77
N ILE A 338 9.35 23.91 16.10
CA ILE A 338 9.25 23.86 14.65
C ILE A 338 7.92 24.47 14.16
N ARG A 339 6.81 24.22 14.86
CA ARG A 339 5.48 24.77 14.52
C ARG A 339 5.42 26.29 14.60
N GLU A 340 6.19 26.93 15.49
CA GLU A 340 6.33 28.39 15.56
C GLU A 340 6.87 29.01 14.26
N LEU A 341 7.66 28.25 13.48
CA LEU A 341 8.20 28.69 12.18
C LEU A 341 7.14 28.74 11.08
N VAL A 342 6.03 28.03 11.25
CA VAL A 342 4.95 27.88 10.25
C VAL A 342 3.72 28.72 10.63
N ILE A 343 3.36 28.74 11.91
CA ILE A 343 2.11 29.36 12.39
C ILE A 343 2.43 30.58 13.26
N ARG A 344 2.03 31.76 12.79
CA ARG A 344 2.15 33.00 13.59
C ARG A 344 1.35 32.87 14.90
N PRO A 345 1.89 33.31 16.07
CA PRO A 345 1.29 33.08 17.39
C PRO A 345 -0.17 33.49 17.55
N GLN A 346 -0.63 34.49 16.79
CA GLN A 346 -2.02 34.95 16.76
C GLN A 346 -3.06 33.89 16.32
N PHE A 347 -2.63 32.78 15.70
CA PHE A 347 -3.48 31.67 15.28
C PHE A 347 -3.40 30.43 16.20
N ASP A 348 -2.66 30.48 17.32
CA ASP A 348 -2.32 29.30 18.14
C ASP A 348 -3.46 28.72 19.01
N LYS A 349 -4.73 29.00 18.70
CA LYS A 349 -5.87 28.58 19.55
C LYS A 349 -6.44 27.18 19.26
N MET A 350 -5.95 26.44 18.25
CA MET A 350 -6.76 25.36 17.67
C MET A 350 -6.13 23.95 17.51
N VAL A 351 -4.92 23.68 18.01
CA VAL A 351 -4.38 22.30 18.02
C VAL A 351 -3.90 21.90 19.42
N LYS A 352 -4.79 21.25 20.18
CA LYS A 352 -4.38 20.49 21.37
C LYS A 352 -3.90 19.11 20.92
N LEU A 353 -2.58 18.92 20.87
CA LEU A 353 -2.03 17.57 21.04
C LEU A 353 -2.49 17.09 22.42
N TYR A 354 -3.35 16.07 22.45
CA TYR A 354 -3.82 15.48 23.70
C TYR A 354 -2.61 15.01 24.51
N GLY A 355 -2.43 15.59 25.70
CA GLY A 355 -1.40 15.17 26.63
C GLY A 355 -1.66 13.74 27.05
N ALA A 356 -0.85 12.81 26.54
CA ALA A 356 -0.76 11.50 27.14
C ALA A 356 -0.23 11.66 28.57
N SER A 357 -0.87 11.01 29.53
CA SER A 357 -0.26 10.76 30.83
C SER A 357 0.95 9.87 30.60
N TYR A 358 2.15 10.47 30.60
CA TYR A 358 3.41 9.74 30.60
C TYR A 358 3.54 9.02 31.95
N ASP A 359 2.94 7.84 32.04
CA ASP A 359 3.09 6.93 33.17
C ASP A 359 4.48 6.28 33.03
N GLU A 360 5.45 6.92 33.69
CA GLU A 360 6.90 6.75 33.55
C GLU A 360 7.47 7.08 32.14
N ASN A 361 8.57 7.84 32.11
CA ASN A 361 9.22 8.32 30.87
C ASN A 361 10.08 7.23 30.19
N VAL A 362 9.54 6.00 30.13
CA VAL A 362 10.23 4.76 29.81
C VAL A 362 9.37 3.96 28.82
N GLY A 363 9.99 3.45 27.77
CA GLY A 363 9.38 2.57 26.77
C GLY A 363 10.30 1.41 26.42
N ARG A 364 9.86 0.47 25.59
CA ARG A 364 10.70 -0.63 25.09
C ARG A 364 11.50 -0.18 23.87
N CYS A 365 12.83 -0.19 23.99
CA CYS A 365 13.75 0.09 22.89
C CYS A 365 13.80 -1.07 21.89
N MET A 366 13.37 -0.82 20.66
CA MET A 366 13.26 -1.83 19.60
C MET A 366 14.63 -2.41 19.21
N VAL A 367 15.64 -1.56 19.03
CA VAL A 367 17.00 -1.96 18.62
C VAL A 367 17.72 -2.84 19.64
N VAL A 368 17.41 -2.67 20.92
CA VAL A 368 17.98 -3.49 22.01
C VAL A 368 17.08 -4.70 22.32
N GLY A 369 15.88 -4.76 21.73
CA GLY A 369 14.91 -5.84 21.89
C GLY A 369 15.35 -7.17 21.28
N LYS A 370 14.71 -8.25 21.71
CA LYS A 370 14.97 -9.61 21.22
C LYS A 370 14.51 -9.81 19.77
N LEU A 371 13.47 -9.09 19.31
CA LEU A 371 12.99 -9.19 17.91
C LEU A 371 14.06 -8.82 16.86
N CYS A 372 14.95 -7.87 17.19
CA CYS A 372 16.12 -7.57 16.35
C CYS A 372 17.13 -8.73 16.33
N LEU A 373 17.42 -9.32 17.49
CA LEU A 373 18.49 -10.31 17.70
C LEU A 373 18.22 -11.69 17.06
N LEU A 374 16.99 -12.00 16.66
CA LEU A 374 16.58 -13.32 16.13
C LEU A 374 17.32 -13.77 14.85
N SER A 375 17.93 -12.86 14.08
CA SER A 375 18.60 -13.22 12.82
C SER A 375 19.93 -13.97 12.99
N ARG A 376 20.53 -13.98 14.19
CA ARG A 376 21.89 -14.50 14.41
C ARG A 376 21.97 -16.00 14.77
N GLU A 377 20.87 -16.63 15.18
CA GLU A 377 20.87 -18.04 15.63
C GLU A 377 20.56 -19.06 14.51
N ARG A 378 20.17 -18.65 13.29
CA ARG A 378 19.61 -19.59 12.27
C ARG A 378 20.14 -19.45 10.83
N THR A 379 20.99 -18.47 10.54
CA THR A 379 21.47 -18.18 9.15
C THR A 379 22.56 -19.12 8.63
N GLU A 380 23.22 -19.93 9.48
CA GLU A 380 24.28 -20.86 9.04
C GLU A 380 23.77 -22.11 8.27
N THR A 381 22.45 -22.32 8.17
CA THR A 381 21.87 -23.59 7.70
C THR A 381 21.26 -23.62 6.30
N GLN A 382 21.18 -22.51 5.55
CA GLN A 382 20.35 -22.45 4.32
C GLN A 382 21.06 -22.30 2.95
N GLU A 383 22.38 -22.08 2.87
CA GLU A 383 23.08 -21.88 1.58
C GLU A 383 23.38 -23.16 0.76
N LYS A 384 22.57 -24.24 0.83
CA LYS A 384 22.92 -25.52 0.15
C LYS A 384 21.91 -26.20 -0.75
N ASP A 385 20.62 -25.87 -0.71
CA ASP A 385 19.59 -26.59 -1.47
C ASP A 385 18.80 -25.70 -2.45
N GLU A 386 19.52 -25.02 -3.36
CA GLU A 386 18.94 -24.58 -4.64
C GLU A 386 19.56 -25.34 -5.80
N LEU A 387 18.84 -26.34 -6.35
CA LEU A 387 18.92 -26.74 -7.78
C LEU A 387 17.89 -27.83 -8.17
N GLN A 388 17.20 -27.60 -9.31
CA GLN A 388 16.37 -28.52 -10.13
C GLN A 388 14.88 -28.71 -9.77
N GLY A 389 13.99 -28.62 -10.78
CA GLY A 389 12.60 -29.14 -10.66
C GLY A 389 11.54 -28.65 -11.66
N LYS A 390 11.69 -28.97 -12.95
CA LYS A 390 10.83 -28.63 -14.12
C LYS A 390 9.28 -28.70 -14.00
N GLU A 391 8.64 -28.05 -14.98
CA GLU A 391 7.20 -27.95 -15.31
C GLU A 391 6.48 -29.27 -15.64
N ALA A 392 5.15 -29.30 -15.43
CA ALA A 392 4.17 -29.95 -16.31
C ALA A 392 2.72 -29.46 -16.09
N ASN A 393 1.92 -29.50 -17.17
CA ASN A 393 0.47 -29.20 -17.26
C ASN A 393 -0.40 -30.18 -16.42
N GLY A 394 -1.68 -29.95 -16.12
CA GLY A 394 -2.61 -28.85 -16.40
C GLY A 394 -4.09 -29.30 -16.26
N ALA A 395 -5.01 -28.35 -16.01
CA ALA A 395 -6.48 -28.51 -16.14
C ALA A 395 -7.26 -29.45 -15.17
N THR A 396 -6.99 -29.43 -13.87
CA THR A 396 -7.97 -29.85 -12.82
C THR A 396 -7.99 -28.95 -11.57
N ASP A 397 -7.24 -27.85 -11.56
CA ASP A 397 -6.54 -27.46 -10.33
C ASP A 397 -6.69 -26.00 -9.87
N MET A 398 -7.78 -25.32 -10.23
CA MET A 398 -7.99 -23.92 -9.80
C MET A 398 -8.14 -23.79 -8.27
N VAL A 399 -8.83 -24.74 -7.64
CA VAL A 399 -9.16 -24.68 -6.20
C VAL A 399 -8.07 -25.29 -5.32
N ASN A 400 -7.35 -26.32 -5.80
CA ASN A 400 -6.14 -26.77 -5.13
C ASN A 400 -5.04 -25.70 -5.23
N GLY A 401 -4.89 -25.04 -6.39
CA GLY A 401 -4.00 -23.88 -6.52
C GLY A 401 -4.34 -22.73 -5.56
N LEU A 402 -5.64 -22.47 -5.32
CA LEU A 402 -6.11 -21.50 -4.32
C LEU A 402 -5.77 -21.91 -2.87
N THR A 403 -5.79 -23.20 -2.53
CA THR A 403 -5.50 -23.69 -1.17
C THR A 403 -4.02 -24.03 -0.92
N GLU A 404 -3.24 -24.25 -1.97
CA GLU A 404 -1.78 -24.45 -1.95
C GLU A 404 -0.99 -23.14 -2.12
N GLY A 405 -1.67 -21.98 -2.22
CA GLY A 405 -1.03 -20.67 -2.36
C GLY A 405 -0.43 -20.38 -3.74
N ARG A 406 -0.68 -21.23 -4.75
CA ARG A 406 -0.14 -21.10 -6.12
C ARG A 406 -1.02 -20.24 -7.03
N ILE A 407 -1.52 -19.10 -6.51
CA ILE A 407 -2.32 -18.14 -7.27
C ILE A 407 -1.40 -17.26 -8.12
N LYS A 408 -1.28 -17.58 -9.41
CA LYS A 408 -0.67 -16.67 -10.39
C LYS A 408 -1.71 -15.65 -10.84
N TRP A 409 -1.58 -14.41 -10.35
CA TRP A 409 -2.30 -13.26 -10.87
C TRP A 409 -1.36 -12.42 -11.75
N LYS A 410 -1.93 -11.68 -12.70
CA LYS A 410 -1.20 -10.74 -13.55
C LYS A 410 -1.98 -9.44 -13.65
N ASP A 411 -1.27 -8.33 -13.43
CA ASP A 411 -1.83 -7.00 -13.55
C ASP A 411 -2.00 -6.60 -15.03
N LEU A 412 -3.15 -6.03 -15.36
CA LEU A 412 -3.58 -5.67 -16.71
C LEU A 412 -3.81 -4.16 -16.79
N GLN A 413 -2.71 -3.41 -16.75
CA GLN A 413 -2.73 -1.96 -16.68
C GLN A 413 -2.86 -1.32 -18.07
N GLY A 414 -3.73 -0.31 -18.17
CA GLY A 414 -3.81 0.50 -19.40
C GLY A 414 -5.06 1.37 -19.52
N HIS A 415 -6.11 1.15 -18.71
CA HIS A 415 -7.19 2.12 -18.56
C HIS A 415 -6.73 3.35 -17.78
N LEU A 416 -7.31 4.51 -18.11
CA LEU A 416 -6.94 5.82 -17.51
C LEU A 416 -7.88 6.27 -16.38
N ASP A 417 -8.93 5.50 -16.10
CA ASP A 417 -9.95 5.75 -15.07
C ASP A 417 -10.58 4.39 -14.66
N CYS A 418 -11.44 4.39 -13.64
CA CYS A 418 -12.04 3.20 -13.03
C CYS A 418 -12.57 2.18 -14.05
N VAL A 419 -12.19 0.91 -13.87
CA VAL A 419 -12.76 -0.23 -14.61
C VAL A 419 -14.14 -0.53 -14.03
N THR A 420 -15.15 -0.64 -14.90
CA THR A 420 -16.57 -0.73 -14.53
C THR A 420 -17.17 -2.12 -14.73
N GLY A 421 -16.62 -2.89 -15.66
CA GLY A 421 -17.12 -4.19 -16.04
C GLY A 421 -16.05 -5.02 -16.73
N LEU A 422 -16.20 -6.33 -16.63
CA LEU A 422 -15.33 -7.33 -17.25
C LEU A 422 -16.20 -8.37 -17.96
N ALA A 423 -15.83 -8.74 -19.17
CA ALA A 423 -16.43 -9.85 -19.90
C ALA A 423 -15.33 -10.71 -20.51
N VAL A 424 -15.53 -12.03 -20.56
CA VAL A 424 -14.60 -12.99 -21.15
C VAL A 424 -15.27 -13.63 -22.36
N GLY A 425 -14.53 -13.74 -23.47
CA GLY A 425 -14.99 -14.47 -24.64
C GLY A 425 -14.04 -14.39 -25.83
N GLY A 426 -14.14 -15.35 -26.76
CA GLY A 426 -13.33 -15.46 -27.96
C GLY A 426 -11.83 -15.69 -27.72
N GLY A 427 -11.45 -16.10 -26.51
CA GLY A 427 -10.04 -16.14 -26.07
C GLY A 427 -9.49 -14.79 -25.58
N TYR A 428 -10.36 -13.81 -25.36
CA TYR A 428 -10.04 -12.46 -24.89
C TYR A 428 -10.77 -12.10 -23.59
N LEU A 429 -10.18 -11.16 -22.85
CA LEU A 429 -10.83 -10.41 -21.77
C LEU A 429 -11.15 -9.01 -22.29
N PHE A 430 -12.37 -8.57 -22.06
CA PHE A 430 -12.84 -7.22 -22.33
C PHE A 430 -13.01 -6.47 -21.01
N SER A 431 -12.44 -5.27 -20.91
CA SER A 431 -12.62 -4.39 -19.75
C SER A 431 -13.23 -3.07 -20.19
N SER A 432 -14.31 -2.63 -19.56
CA SER A 432 -14.92 -1.31 -19.76
C SER A 432 -14.44 -0.31 -18.70
N SER A 433 -14.36 0.98 -19.03
CA SER A 433 -13.91 2.01 -18.09
C SER A 433 -14.62 3.35 -18.26
N PHE A 434 -14.58 4.14 -17.18
CA PHE A 434 -14.89 5.57 -17.19
C PHE A 434 -14.03 6.39 -18.16
N ASP A 435 -12.88 5.88 -18.63
CA ASP A 435 -12.03 6.50 -19.65
C ASP A 435 -12.63 6.51 -21.07
N LYS A 436 -13.89 6.04 -21.20
CA LYS A 436 -14.71 5.98 -22.42
C LYS A 436 -14.20 4.96 -23.45
N SER A 437 -13.39 3.99 -23.02
CA SER A 437 -12.92 2.91 -23.88
C SER A 437 -13.28 1.52 -23.34
N VAL A 438 -13.25 0.55 -24.25
CA VAL A 438 -13.20 -0.87 -23.92
C VAL A 438 -11.87 -1.42 -24.39
N LYS A 439 -11.11 -2.08 -23.51
CA LYS A 439 -9.83 -2.72 -23.86
C LYS A 439 -10.00 -4.21 -24.02
N VAL A 440 -9.23 -4.74 -24.97
CA VAL A 440 -9.17 -6.16 -25.32
C VAL A 440 -7.81 -6.69 -24.92
N TRP A 441 -7.79 -7.71 -24.07
CA TRP A 441 -6.59 -8.38 -23.58
C TRP A 441 -6.61 -9.84 -24.03
N SER A 442 -5.48 -10.38 -24.47
CA SER A 442 -5.37 -11.79 -24.84
C SER A 442 -5.34 -12.66 -23.58
N LEU A 443 -6.12 -13.75 -23.52
CA LEU A 443 -6.08 -14.68 -22.38
C LEU A 443 -4.93 -15.70 -22.46
N GLN A 444 -4.20 -15.77 -23.58
CA GLN A 444 -3.04 -16.66 -23.72
C GLN A 444 -1.80 -16.14 -22.98
N ASP A 445 -1.56 -14.83 -23.09
CA ASP A 445 -0.36 -14.16 -22.59
C ASP A 445 -0.65 -12.95 -21.70
N TYR A 446 -1.93 -12.55 -21.56
CA TYR A 446 -2.36 -11.36 -20.82
C TYR A 446 -1.67 -10.08 -21.33
N SER A 447 -1.52 -9.94 -22.65
CA SER A 447 -1.08 -8.70 -23.30
C SER A 447 -2.27 -7.85 -23.75
N HIS A 448 -2.05 -6.53 -23.87
CA HIS A 448 -3.02 -5.62 -24.47
C HIS A 448 -3.03 -5.77 -25.99
N VAL A 449 -4.19 -6.11 -26.56
CA VAL A 449 -4.34 -6.40 -28.00
C VAL A 449 -5.00 -5.24 -28.74
N HIS A 450 -6.07 -4.67 -28.17
CA HIS A 450 -6.84 -3.62 -28.85
C HIS A 450 -7.56 -2.68 -27.87
N THR A 451 -7.95 -1.49 -28.34
CA THR A 451 -8.80 -0.56 -27.59
C THR A 451 -9.92 -0.05 -28.50
N PHE A 452 -11.16 -0.47 -28.22
CA PHE A 452 -12.34 0.11 -28.85
C PHE A 452 -12.56 1.52 -28.29
N ARG A 453 -12.67 2.50 -29.19
CA ARG A 453 -12.87 3.92 -28.88
C ARG A 453 -14.05 4.45 -29.69
N GLY A 454 -14.91 5.25 -29.07
CA GLY A 454 -16.09 5.79 -29.74
C GLY A 454 -17.23 6.22 -28.81
N HIS A 455 -17.20 5.81 -27.54
CA HIS A 455 -18.14 6.30 -26.55
C HIS A 455 -17.89 7.77 -26.21
N GLU A 456 -18.95 8.57 -26.16
CA GLU A 456 -18.90 9.97 -25.73
C GLU A 456 -18.97 10.11 -24.20
N HIS A 457 -19.49 9.06 -23.53
CA HIS A 457 -19.75 8.98 -22.10
C HIS A 457 -18.98 7.80 -21.46
N LYS A 458 -19.07 7.68 -20.13
CA LYS A 458 -18.37 6.65 -19.36
C LYS A 458 -18.92 5.27 -19.72
N VAL A 459 -18.08 4.29 -20.08
CA VAL A 459 -18.56 2.92 -20.32
C VAL A 459 -18.84 2.27 -18.96
N MET A 460 -20.06 1.81 -18.77
CA MET A 460 -20.56 1.32 -17.49
C MET A 460 -20.65 -0.21 -17.42
N ALA A 461 -20.93 -0.85 -18.55
CA ALA A 461 -21.12 -2.28 -18.64
C ALA A 461 -20.56 -2.81 -19.96
N VAL A 462 -20.08 -4.06 -19.93
CA VAL A 462 -19.62 -4.83 -21.09
C VAL A 462 -20.08 -6.27 -20.97
N VAL A 463 -20.46 -6.89 -22.08
CA VAL A 463 -20.82 -8.31 -22.18
C VAL A 463 -20.28 -8.88 -23.48
N CYS A 464 -19.88 -10.16 -23.47
CA CYS A 464 -19.40 -10.89 -24.64
C CYS A 464 -20.44 -11.95 -25.04
N VAL A 465 -20.56 -12.20 -26.34
CA VAL A 465 -21.37 -13.26 -26.92
C VAL A 465 -20.43 -14.16 -27.73
N ASP A 466 -20.32 -15.43 -27.32
CA ASP A 466 -19.35 -16.40 -27.84
C ASP A 466 -20.00 -17.46 -28.76
N GLU A 467 -20.92 -17.00 -29.62
CA GLU A 467 -21.62 -17.85 -30.59
C GLU A 467 -20.95 -17.82 -31.98
N GLU A 468 -21.66 -18.22 -33.04
CA GLU A 468 -21.14 -18.32 -34.43
C GLU A 468 -20.48 -17.02 -34.95
N GLN A 469 -20.80 -15.88 -34.35
CA GLN A 469 -20.05 -14.63 -34.52
C GLN A 469 -19.73 -14.06 -33.14
N PRO A 470 -18.43 -13.97 -32.75
CA PRO A 470 -18.07 -13.44 -31.44
C PRO A 470 -18.23 -11.91 -31.42
N LEU A 471 -19.03 -11.42 -30.48
CA LEU A 471 -19.44 -10.02 -30.37
C LEU A 471 -19.19 -9.47 -28.97
N CYS A 472 -18.58 -8.29 -28.89
CA CYS A 472 -18.44 -7.52 -27.65
C CYS A 472 -19.48 -6.40 -27.66
N ILE A 473 -20.24 -6.24 -26.58
CA ILE A 473 -21.31 -5.23 -26.46
C ILE A 473 -20.98 -4.35 -25.26
N SER A 474 -21.02 -3.03 -25.45
CA SER A 474 -20.74 -2.06 -24.39
C SER A 474 -21.82 -1.01 -24.27
N GLY A 475 -22.16 -0.67 -23.02
CA GLY A 475 -23.19 0.29 -22.66
C GLY A 475 -22.59 1.46 -21.88
N ASP A 476 -22.95 2.69 -22.23
CA ASP A 476 -22.44 3.89 -21.57
C ASP A 476 -23.48 4.67 -20.75
N SER A 477 -22.95 5.54 -19.87
CA SER A 477 -23.73 6.40 -18.98
C SER A 477 -24.50 7.52 -19.70
N GLY A 478 -24.46 7.58 -21.04
CA GLY A 478 -25.27 8.45 -21.87
C GLY A 478 -26.40 7.73 -22.61
N GLY A 479 -26.57 6.43 -22.37
CA GLY A 479 -27.55 5.57 -23.03
C GLY A 479 -27.08 5.00 -24.36
N GLY A 480 -25.81 5.14 -24.73
CA GLY A 480 -25.24 4.57 -25.95
C GLY A 480 -24.95 3.07 -25.81
N ILE A 481 -25.42 2.28 -26.77
CA ILE A 481 -25.15 0.84 -26.92
C ILE A 481 -24.31 0.65 -28.17
N PHE A 482 -23.14 0.03 -28.02
CA PHE A 482 -22.15 -0.15 -29.07
C PHE A 482 -21.84 -1.65 -29.23
N LEU A 483 -21.91 -2.12 -30.47
CA LEU A 483 -21.67 -3.51 -30.85
C LEU A 483 -20.35 -3.62 -31.62
N TRP A 484 -19.42 -4.42 -31.13
CA TRP A 484 -18.06 -4.57 -31.68
C TRP A 484 -17.82 -5.99 -32.18
N SER A 485 -17.12 -6.12 -33.31
CA SER A 485 -16.67 -7.41 -33.84
C SER A 485 -15.41 -7.86 -33.11
N ILE A 486 -15.36 -9.13 -32.68
CA ILE A 486 -14.16 -9.74 -32.08
C ILE A 486 -13.28 -10.42 -33.16
N ASN A 487 -13.72 -10.43 -34.42
CA ASN A 487 -12.96 -11.02 -35.53
C ASN A 487 -11.64 -10.27 -35.78
N ILE A 488 -10.56 -11.03 -35.97
CA ILE A 488 -9.22 -10.50 -36.28
C ILE A 488 -9.12 -10.16 -37.78
N PRO A 489 -8.61 -8.98 -38.17
CA PRO A 489 -8.15 -7.87 -37.32
C PRO A 489 -9.33 -7.06 -36.76
N PHE A 490 -9.21 -6.66 -35.48
CA PHE A 490 -10.22 -5.85 -34.80
C PHE A 490 -10.53 -4.55 -35.56
N GLY A 491 -11.81 -4.31 -35.84
CA GLY A 491 -12.29 -3.08 -36.44
C GLY A 491 -12.23 -1.91 -35.45
N GLN A 492 -11.81 -0.73 -35.92
CA GLN A 492 -11.79 0.48 -35.09
C GLN A 492 -13.18 1.09 -34.87
N GLU A 493 -14.13 0.82 -35.75
CA GLU A 493 -15.51 1.30 -35.65
C GLU A 493 -16.45 0.17 -35.16
N PRO A 494 -17.51 0.50 -34.39
CA PRO A 494 -18.51 -0.47 -33.99
C PRO A 494 -19.32 -0.94 -35.20
N LEU A 495 -19.66 -2.23 -35.25
CA LEU A 495 -20.55 -2.83 -36.25
C LEU A 495 -21.90 -2.12 -36.30
N LYS A 496 -22.41 -1.74 -35.13
CA LYS A 496 -23.65 -1.00 -34.93
C LYS A 496 -23.55 -0.15 -33.67
N LYS A 497 -24.27 0.97 -33.66
CA LYS A 497 -24.53 1.75 -32.45
C LYS A 497 -25.96 2.26 -32.46
N TRP A 498 -26.60 2.25 -31.30
CA TRP A 498 -27.91 2.83 -31.06
C TRP A 498 -27.95 3.47 -29.67
N TYR A 499 -29.01 4.22 -29.37
CA TYR A 499 -29.12 4.97 -28.12
C TYR A 499 -30.50 4.74 -27.51
N GLU A 500 -30.57 4.63 -26.19
CA GLU A 500 -31.83 4.76 -25.47
C GLU A 500 -32.36 6.20 -25.59
N GLU A 501 -33.69 6.36 -25.63
CA GLU A 501 -34.30 7.69 -25.54
C GLU A 501 -33.92 8.39 -24.23
N LYS A 502 -33.45 9.64 -24.32
CA LYS A 502 -32.97 10.41 -23.16
C LYS A 502 -34.15 11.09 -22.45
N ASP A 503 -34.47 10.63 -21.24
CA ASP A 503 -35.11 11.51 -20.25
C ASP A 503 -34.04 12.41 -19.62
N TRP A 504 -34.32 13.71 -19.57
CA TRP A 504 -33.42 14.76 -19.10
C TRP A 504 -33.08 14.69 -17.61
N ARG A 505 -33.76 13.82 -16.85
CA ARG A 505 -33.53 13.61 -15.42
C ARG A 505 -32.57 12.48 -15.10
N TYR A 506 -32.73 11.31 -15.73
CA TYR A 506 -31.92 10.11 -15.47
C TYR A 506 -31.90 9.20 -16.70
N SER A 507 -30.79 9.18 -17.45
CA SER A 507 -30.57 8.23 -18.56
C SER A 507 -29.12 7.74 -18.55
N GLY A 508 -28.90 6.44 -18.63
CA GLY A 508 -27.58 5.84 -18.65
C GLY A 508 -27.67 4.34 -18.36
N ILE A 509 -26.94 3.53 -19.13
CA ILE A 509 -26.95 2.07 -18.98
C ILE A 509 -26.00 1.72 -17.83
N HIS A 510 -26.46 0.92 -16.88
CA HIS A 510 -25.67 0.44 -15.75
C HIS A 510 -25.39 -1.07 -15.81
N ALA A 511 -26.26 -1.84 -16.48
CA ALA A 511 -26.10 -3.28 -16.63
C ALA A 511 -26.48 -3.75 -18.03
N LEU A 512 -25.83 -4.82 -18.50
CA LEU A 512 -26.13 -5.52 -19.74
C LEU A 512 -26.20 -7.02 -19.48
N ALA A 513 -27.14 -7.72 -20.11
CA ALA A 513 -27.17 -9.18 -20.20
C ALA A 513 -27.69 -9.61 -21.57
N VAL A 514 -27.26 -10.77 -22.06
CA VAL A 514 -27.70 -11.34 -23.35
C VAL A 514 -28.41 -12.67 -23.09
N SER A 515 -29.44 -12.98 -23.88
CA SER A 515 -30.06 -14.30 -23.92
C SER A 515 -29.57 -15.11 -25.13
N GLU A 516 -29.62 -16.44 -25.00
CA GLU A 516 -29.37 -17.44 -26.06
C GLU A 516 -30.26 -17.23 -27.31
N ASN A 517 -31.35 -16.46 -27.19
CA ASN A 517 -32.22 -16.12 -28.32
C ASN A 517 -31.73 -14.91 -29.13
N GLY A 518 -30.57 -14.32 -28.78
CA GLY A 518 -30.00 -13.15 -29.48
C GLY A 518 -30.62 -11.80 -29.09
N TYR A 519 -31.22 -11.71 -27.90
CA TYR A 519 -31.73 -10.45 -27.34
C TYR A 519 -30.80 -9.90 -26.25
N LEU A 520 -30.62 -8.59 -26.26
CA LEU A 520 -29.85 -7.83 -25.27
C LEU A 520 -30.80 -7.12 -24.31
N TYR A 521 -30.59 -7.27 -23.01
CA TYR A 521 -31.31 -6.55 -21.98
C TYR A 521 -30.43 -5.46 -21.37
N THR A 522 -30.94 -4.23 -21.33
CA THR A 522 -30.26 -3.09 -20.70
C THR A 522 -30.96 -2.70 -19.41
N GLY A 523 -30.18 -2.55 -18.33
CA GLY A 523 -30.62 -2.00 -17.05
C GLY A 523 -30.21 -0.54 -16.98
N SER A 524 -31.19 0.36 -16.84
CA SER A 524 -30.98 1.79 -17.08
C SER A 524 -31.33 2.66 -15.85
N GLY A 525 -30.75 3.87 -15.83
CA GLY A 525 -31.00 4.90 -14.82
C GLY A 525 -32.43 5.42 -14.80
N ASP A 526 -33.18 5.22 -15.88
CA ASP A 526 -34.61 5.54 -15.99
C ASP A 526 -35.54 4.56 -15.25
N LYS A 527 -34.95 3.55 -14.57
CA LYS A 527 -35.61 2.50 -13.76
C LYS A 527 -36.28 1.41 -14.60
N LEU A 528 -36.05 1.39 -15.91
CA LEU A 528 -36.60 0.41 -16.84
C LEU A 528 -35.58 -0.68 -17.14
N ILE A 529 -36.10 -1.80 -17.66
CA ILE A 529 -35.30 -2.80 -18.35
C ILE A 529 -35.82 -2.87 -19.78
N LYS A 530 -34.95 -2.65 -20.76
CA LYS A 530 -35.32 -2.64 -22.18
C LYS A 530 -34.72 -3.85 -22.89
N GLU A 531 -35.51 -4.47 -23.76
CA GLU A 531 -35.07 -5.58 -24.60
C GLU A 531 -34.79 -5.09 -26.02
N TRP A 532 -33.60 -5.39 -26.52
CA TRP A 532 -33.12 -5.00 -27.84
C TRP A 532 -32.80 -6.24 -28.68
N SER A 533 -33.28 -6.29 -29.91
CA SER A 533 -32.87 -7.32 -30.87
C SER A 533 -31.47 -7.02 -31.40
N LEU A 534 -30.51 -7.95 -31.26
CA LEU A 534 -29.15 -7.77 -31.79
C LEU A 534 -29.11 -7.78 -33.33
N ARG A 535 -30.14 -8.32 -33.98
CA ARG A 535 -30.22 -8.45 -35.45
C ARG A 535 -30.38 -7.11 -36.16
N ASP A 536 -31.06 -6.15 -35.56
CA ASP A 536 -31.43 -4.86 -36.16
C ASP A 536 -31.29 -3.66 -35.21
N GLY A 537 -31.12 -3.89 -33.90
CA GLY A 537 -31.00 -2.83 -32.88
C GLY A 537 -32.35 -2.23 -32.47
N THR A 538 -33.48 -2.90 -32.77
CA THR A 538 -34.81 -2.39 -32.43
C THR A 538 -35.20 -2.75 -30.99
N LEU A 539 -35.99 -1.87 -30.36
CA LEU A 539 -36.60 -2.10 -29.06
C LEU A 539 -37.78 -3.07 -29.21
N SER A 540 -37.66 -4.25 -28.62
CA SER A 540 -38.64 -5.34 -28.67
C SER A 540 -39.63 -5.27 -27.51
N GLY A 541 -39.14 -4.96 -26.31
CA GLY A 541 -39.94 -4.94 -25.09
C GLY A 541 -39.39 -3.99 -24.02
N THR A 542 -40.24 -3.64 -23.04
CA THR A 542 -39.84 -2.82 -21.88
C THR A 542 -40.54 -3.33 -20.63
N MET A 543 -39.75 -3.78 -19.65
CA MET A 543 -40.23 -4.22 -18.35
C MET A 543 -40.22 -3.05 -17.38
N THR A 544 -41.35 -2.82 -16.73
CA THR A 544 -41.60 -1.68 -15.82
C THR A 544 -41.86 -2.17 -14.40
N GLY A 545 -41.28 -1.52 -13.40
CA GLY A 545 -41.68 -1.77 -12.01
C GLY A 545 -40.66 -1.39 -10.93
N HIS A 546 -39.37 -1.31 -11.24
CA HIS A 546 -38.36 -0.86 -10.28
C HIS A 546 -38.60 0.60 -9.86
N LYS A 547 -38.32 0.89 -8.58
CA LYS A 547 -38.54 2.23 -7.98
C LYS A 547 -37.32 3.15 -8.16
N SER A 548 -36.15 2.58 -8.48
CA SER A 548 -34.85 3.24 -8.66
C SER A 548 -34.02 2.60 -9.79
N VAL A 549 -32.80 3.09 -10.01
CA VAL A 549 -31.84 2.63 -11.04
C VAL A 549 -31.73 1.10 -11.05
N VAL A 550 -31.74 0.49 -12.25
CA VAL A 550 -31.45 -0.95 -12.41
C VAL A 550 -29.94 -1.11 -12.57
N SER A 551 -29.29 -1.62 -11.54
CA SER A 551 -27.83 -1.64 -11.38
C SER A 551 -27.17 -2.94 -11.81
N ALA A 552 -27.92 -4.04 -11.84
CA ALA A 552 -27.43 -5.36 -12.22
C ALA A 552 -28.51 -6.15 -12.96
N ILE A 553 -28.13 -6.92 -13.99
CA ILE A 553 -28.99 -7.86 -14.69
C ILE A 553 -28.23 -9.15 -14.91
N ALA A 554 -28.89 -10.29 -14.72
CA ALA A 554 -28.43 -11.61 -15.16
C ALA A 554 -29.57 -12.34 -15.88
N VAL A 555 -29.25 -13.16 -16.88
CA VAL A 555 -30.21 -14.01 -17.61
C VAL A 555 -29.80 -15.47 -17.42
N ASN A 556 -30.77 -16.33 -17.10
CA ASN A 556 -30.54 -17.77 -17.00
C ASN A 556 -31.85 -18.56 -17.24
N ASN A 557 -31.81 -19.64 -18.04
CA ASN A 557 -32.94 -20.54 -18.30
C ASN A 557 -34.29 -19.85 -18.63
N GLY A 558 -34.28 -18.78 -19.42
CA GLY A 558 -35.50 -18.04 -19.78
C GLY A 558 -36.07 -17.13 -18.68
N VAL A 559 -35.34 -16.94 -17.57
CA VAL A 559 -35.65 -15.96 -16.52
C VAL A 559 -34.60 -14.85 -16.53
N LEU A 560 -35.06 -13.62 -16.41
CA LEU A 560 -34.21 -12.45 -16.19
C LEU A 560 -34.30 -12.02 -14.72
N TYR A 561 -33.14 -11.84 -14.10
CA TYR A 561 -32.96 -11.37 -12.74
C TYR A 561 -32.45 -9.93 -12.80
N SER A 562 -33.14 -8.99 -12.16
CA SER A 562 -32.73 -7.58 -12.13
C SER A 562 -32.59 -7.05 -10.72
N GLY A 563 -31.44 -6.44 -10.42
CA GLY A 563 -31.13 -5.82 -9.14
C GLY A 563 -31.20 -4.31 -9.26
N SER A 564 -31.69 -3.63 -8.21
CA SER A 564 -31.87 -2.18 -8.23
C SER A 564 -31.39 -1.51 -6.95
N TRP A 565 -31.12 -0.21 -7.07
CA TRP A 565 -30.95 0.70 -5.94
C TRP A 565 -32.24 0.91 -5.12
N ASP A 566 -33.39 0.34 -5.53
CA ASP A 566 -34.57 0.23 -4.68
C ASP A 566 -34.47 -0.90 -3.62
N GLY A 567 -33.35 -1.65 -3.63
CA GLY A 567 -33.07 -2.75 -2.71
C GLY A 567 -33.80 -4.06 -3.02
N THR A 568 -34.60 -4.07 -4.09
CA THR A 568 -35.28 -5.28 -4.58
C THR A 568 -34.49 -5.94 -5.70
N VAL A 569 -34.59 -7.26 -5.74
CA VAL A 569 -34.26 -8.09 -6.89
C VAL A 569 -35.56 -8.61 -7.48
N ARG A 570 -35.70 -8.58 -8.80
CA ARG A 570 -36.94 -8.99 -9.49
C ARG A 570 -36.66 -10.06 -10.52
N LEU A 571 -37.61 -10.98 -10.64
CA LEU A 571 -37.59 -12.07 -11.60
C LEU A 571 -38.62 -11.80 -12.68
N TRP A 572 -38.20 -11.86 -13.93
CA TRP A 572 -39.04 -11.63 -15.09
C TRP A 572 -39.00 -12.85 -16.00
N SER A 573 -40.16 -13.22 -16.53
CA SER A 573 -40.28 -14.25 -17.56
C SER A 573 -39.83 -13.66 -18.91
N LEU A 574 -38.91 -14.31 -19.61
CA LEU A 574 -38.47 -13.85 -20.93
C LEU A 574 -39.44 -14.21 -22.08
N SER A 575 -40.48 -15.03 -21.82
CA SER A 575 -41.46 -15.40 -22.86
C SER A 575 -42.62 -14.40 -23.01
N ASP A 576 -42.94 -13.66 -21.95
CA ASP A 576 -44.06 -12.69 -21.91
C ASP A 576 -43.72 -11.38 -21.18
N HIS A 577 -42.48 -11.21 -20.71
CA HIS A 577 -41.99 -10.06 -19.94
C HIS A 577 -42.75 -9.80 -18.62
N SER A 578 -43.49 -10.81 -18.12
CA SER A 578 -44.24 -10.69 -16.87
C SER A 578 -43.32 -10.72 -15.65
N LEU A 579 -43.70 -9.96 -14.62
CA LEU A 579 -43.04 -9.99 -13.31
C LEU A 579 -43.45 -11.25 -12.55
N LEU A 580 -42.52 -12.19 -12.40
CA LEU A 580 -42.75 -13.46 -11.71
C LEU A 580 -42.71 -13.30 -10.19
N THR A 581 -41.71 -12.58 -9.66
CA THR A 581 -41.47 -12.45 -8.21
C THR A 581 -40.63 -11.22 -7.88
N VAL A 582 -40.81 -10.67 -6.68
CA VAL A 582 -39.99 -9.60 -6.09
C VAL A 582 -39.36 -10.11 -4.80
N LEU A 583 -38.04 -10.00 -4.69
CA LEU A 583 -37.23 -10.45 -3.56
C LEU A 583 -36.56 -9.24 -2.89
N GLY A 584 -36.89 -8.95 -1.64
CA GLY A 584 -36.35 -7.80 -0.91
C GLY A 584 -37.25 -7.39 0.26
N GLU A 585 -36.76 -6.51 1.12
CA GLU A 585 -37.54 -5.93 2.22
C GLU A 585 -38.09 -4.58 1.79
N ASP A 586 -39.41 -4.46 1.61
CA ASP A 586 -40.08 -3.18 1.27
C ASP A 586 -40.22 -2.26 2.53
N MET A 587 -39.27 -2.36 3.47
CA MET A 587 -39.32 -1.72 4.79
C MET A 587 -38.49 -0.43 4.83
N PRO A 588 -39.05 0.71 5.30
CA PRO A 588 -38.49 2.04 5.07
C PRO A 588 -37.27 2.42 5.94
N ARG A 589 -36.61 1.46 6.62
CA ARG A 589 -35.62 1.80 7.68
C ARG A 589 -34.15 1.67 7.31
N ALA A 590 -33.81 1.02 6.19
CA ALA A 590 -32.56 1.20 5.45
C ALA A 590 -32.65 0.44 4.11
N VAL A 591 -32.87 1.14 3.00
CA VAL A 591 -32.76 0.52 1.68
C VAL A 591 -31.27 0.25 1.42
N SER A 592 -30.89 -1.02 1.34
CA SER A 592 -29.55 -1.42 0.91
C SER A 592 -29.57 -1.64 -0.59
N THR A 593 -28.77 -0.88 -1.33
CA THR A 593 -28.77 -0.95 -2.80
C THR A 593 -28.16 -2.27 -3.26
N VAL A 594 -28.75 -2.89 -4.29
CA VAL A 594 -28.16 -4.04 -4.97
C VAL A 594 -27.11 -3.52 -5.95
N LEU A 595 -25.94 -4.15 -6.00
CA LEU A 595 -24.83 -3.74 -6.86
C LEU A 595 -24.45 -4.79 -7.91
N SER A 596 -24.58 -6.07 -7.59
CA SER A 596 -24.25 -7.16 -8.51
C SER A 596 -25.16 -8.37 -8.28
N LEU A 597 -25.32 -9.18 -9.33
CA LEU A 597 -26.12 -10.40 -9.35
C LEU A 597 -25.33 -11.54 -10.01
N ALA A 598 -25.43 -12.73 -9.44
CA ALA A 598 -25.10 -13.98 -10.14
C ALA A 598 -26.25 -14.98 -9.97
N ALA A 599 -26.59 -15.70 -11.02
CA ALA A 599 -27.69 -16.66 -11.04
C ALA A 599 -27.26 -17.97 -11.72
N ASP A 600 -27.50 -19.09 -11.04
CA ASP A 600 -27.38 -20.46 -11.51
C ASP A 600 -28.77 -21.12 -11.48
N GLN A 601 -28.94 -22.30 -12.11
CA GLN A 601 -30.22 -22.98 -12.39
C GLN A 601 -31.21 -23.00 -11.21
N HIS A 602 -30.71 -23.05 -9.98
CA HIS A 602 -31.52 -23.09 -8.76
C HIS A 602 -31.11 -22.07 -7.70
N THR A 603 -30.09 -21.25 -7.93
CA THR A 603 -29.48 -20.39 -6.90
C THR A 603 -29.27 -18.98 -7.42
N LEU A 604 -29.85 -17.99 -6.74
CA LEU A 604 -29.67 -16.57 -7.01
C LEU A 604 -28.87 -15.94 -5.88
N ILE A 605 -27.88 -15.13 -6.24
CA ILE A 605 -27.05 -14.37 -5.30
C ILE A 605 -27.12 -12.90 -5.66
N ALA A 606 -27.42 -12.07 -4.66
CA ALA A 606 -27.38 -10.62 -4.79
C ALA A 606 -26.43 -10.02 -3.75
N THR A 607 -25.62 -9.06 -4.21
CA THR A 607 -24.65 -8.36 -3.39
C THR A 607 -25.07 -6.91 -3.17
N TYR A 608 -24.77 -6.40 -1.98
CA TYR A 608 -25.29 -5.14 -1.49
C TYR A 608 -24.17 -4.15 -1.13
N GLU A 609 -24.48 -2.86 -1.21
CA GLU A 609 -23.59 -1.74 -0.83
C GLU A 609 -23.11 -1.80 0.63
N ASN A 610 -23.87 -2.42 1.53
CA ASN A 610 -23.50 -2.59 2.94
C ASN A 610 -22.58 -3.81 3.20
N GLY A 611 -22.05 -4.45 2.15
CA GLY A 611 -21.20 -5.65 2.29
C GLY A 611 -21.96 -6.95 2.58
N SER A 612 -23.29 -6.93 2.49
CA SER A 612 -24.12 -8.12 2.60
C SER A 612 -24.22 -8.88 1.28
N VAL A 613 -24.33 -10.20 1.41
CA VAL A 613 -24.74 -11.10 0.34
C VAL A 613 -25.97 -11.87 0.81
N LYS A 614 -27.01 -11.86 -0.04
CA LYS A 614 -28.22 -12.68 0.15
C LYS A 614 -28.24 -13.77 -0.93
N ILE A 615 -28.56 -14.99 -0.50
CA ILE A 615 -28.61 -16.20 -1.33
C ILE A 615 -30.02 -16.78 -1.25
N TRP A 616 -30.70 -16.86 -2.39
CA TRP A 616 -32.00 -17.52 -2.54
C TRP A 616 -31.84 -18.83 -3.28
N ARG A 617 -32.67 -19.82 -2.94
CA ARG A 617 -32.78 -21.08 -3.68
C ARG A 617 -34.25 -21.45 -3.84
N HIS A 618 -34.71 -21.51 -5.08
CA HIS A 618 -36.13 -21.56 -5.45
C HIS A 618 -36.92 -20.43 -4.77
N ASP A 619 -36.47 -19.19 -4.96
CA ASP A 619 -37.06 -17.92 -4.46
C ASP A 619 -37.18 -17.77 -2.93
N VAL A 620 -36.84 -18.81 -2.17
CA VAL A 620 -36.73 -18.78 -0.71
C VAL A 620 -35.35 -18.32 -0.30
N LEU A 621 -35.28 -17.26 0.51
CA LEU A 621 -34.03 -16.79 1.12
C LEU A 621 -33.44 -17.89 2.01
N ARG A 622 -32.24 -18.36 1.68
CA ARG A 622 -31.52 -19.41 2.43
C ARG A 622 -30.48 -18.85 3.38
N LYS A 623 -29.78 -17.80 2.98
CA LYS A 623 -28.69 -17.20 3.74
C LYS A 623 -28.64 -15.71 3.48
N SER A 624 -28.48 -14.93 4.54
CA SER A 624 -28.11 -13.51 4.49
C SER A 624 -26.89 -13.35 5.38
N MET A 625 -25.80 -12.82 4.85
CA MET A 625 -24.53 -12.73 5.58
C MET A 625 -23.77 -11.48 5.15
N GLN A 626 -23.22 -10.75 6.11
CA GLN A 626 -22.24 -9.70 5.84
C GLN A 626 -20.87 -10.37 5.73
N ILE A 627 -20.30 -10.37 4.52
CA ILE A 627 -19.01 -10.99 4.24
C ILE A 627 -17.92 -9.95 4.00
N HIS A 628 -18.27 -8.72 3.66
CA HIS A 628 -17.36 -7.60 3.42
C HIS A 628 -17.72 -6.41 4.31
N ASN A 629 -16.73 -5.55 4.57
CA ASN A 629 -16.91 -4.35 5.40
C ASN A 629 -17.30 -3.11 4.56
N GLY A 630 -17.59 -3.29 3.27
CA GLY A 630 -18.00 -2.25 2.33
C GLY A 630 -18.68 -2.85 1.09
N ALA A 631 -19.02 -1.98 0.14
CA ALA A 631 -19.79 -2.31 -1.06
C ALA A 631 -19.16 -3.43 -1.91
N ILE A 632 -19.96 -4.40 -2.33
CA ILE A 632 -19.53 -5.53 -3.17
C ILE A 632 -19.96 -5.27 -4.61
N PHE A 633 -19.01 -4.91 -5.47
CA PHE A 633 -19.27 -4.52 -6.87
C PHE A 633 -19.42 -5.69 -7.83
N THR A 634 -18.80 -6.82 -7.53
CA THR A 634 -18.80 -7.98 -8.43
C THR A 634 -19.00 -9.27 -7.64
N VAL A 635 -19.74 -10.19 -8.26
CA VAL A 635 -19.99 -11.53 -7.77
C VAL A 635 -19.89 -12.51 -8.94
N SER A 636 -19.28 -13.67 -8.69
CA SER A 636 -19.25 -14.77 -9.63
C SER A 636 -19.52 -16.09 -8.91
N LEU A 637 -20.14 -17.02 -9.63
CA LEU A 637 -20.49 -18.36 -9.19
C LEU A 637 -19.77 -19.37 -10.08
N ASP A 638 -19.01 -20.28 -9.48
CA ASP A 638 -18.43 -21.43 -10.17
C ASP A 638 -18.76 -22.72 -9.40
N GLY A 639 -19.80 -23.40 -9.85
CA GLY A 639 -20.35 -24.61 -9.22
C GLY A 639 -20.78 -24.37 -7.77
N LYS A 640 -19.93 -24.77 -6.81
CA LYS A 640 -20.19 -24.61 -5.37
C LYS A 640 -19.53 -23.37 -4.75
N TRP A 641 -18.68 -22.67 -5.50
CA TRP A 641 -17.85 -21.59 -5.00
C TRP A 641 -18.45 -20.22 -5.34
N LEU A 642 -18.39 -19.33 -4.36
CA LEU A 642 -18.80 -17.94 -4.46
C LEU A 642 -17.58 -17.04 -4.42
N PHE A 643 -17.35 -16.27 -5.49
CA PHE A 643 -16.33 -15.23 -5.55
C PHE A 643 -16.96 -13.85 -5.43
N THR A 644 -16.45 -12.99 -4.54
CA THR A 644 -16.93 -11.60 -4.38
C THR A 644 -15.79 -10.61 -4.30
N GLY A 645 -15.90 -9.48 -5.01
CA GLY A 645 -14.94 -8.37 -4.98
C GLY A 645 -15.57 -7.10 -4.42
N SER A 646 -14.87 -6.43 -3.50
CA SER A 646 -15.43 -5.35 -2.66
C SER A 646 -14.56 -4.09 -2.60
N TRP A 647 -15.19 -2.97 -2.27
CA TRP A 647 -14.57 -1.67 -1.93
C TRP A 647 -13.56 -1.78 -0.79
N ASP A 648 -13.67 -2.79 0.08
CA ASP A 648 -12.65 -3.08 1.11
C ASP A 648 -11.31 -3.59 0.55
N ARG A 649 -11.14 -3.58 -0.79
CA ARG A 649 -9.98 -4.04 -1.56
C ARG A 649 -9.69 -5.54 -1.41
N THR A 650 -10.66 -6.33 -0.92
CA THR A 650 -10.51 -7.78 -0.82
C THR A 650 -11.37 -8.52 -1.85
N ILE A 651 -10.83 -9.63 -2.34
CA ILE A 651 -11.59 -10.67 -3.04
C ILE A 651 -11.76 -11.83 -2.06
N LYS A 652 -12.98 -12.35 -1.91
CA LYS A 652 -13.27 -13.52 -1.08
C LYS A 652 -13.80 -14.65 -1.95
N ALA A 653 -13.32 -15.86 -1.66
CA ALA A 653 -13.82 -17.11 -2.22
C ALA A 653 -14.38 -17.95 -1.05
N GLN A 654 -15.62 -18.43 -1.17
CA GLN A 654 -16.31 -19.23 -0.13
C GLN A 654 -17.04 -20.44 -0.71
#